data_AF-A0A928CGE7-F1
#
_entry.id   AF-A0A928CGE7-F1
#
_cell.length_a   1.000
_cell.length_b   1.000
_cell.length_c   1.000
_cell.angle_alpha   90.00
_cell.angle_beta   90.00
_cell.angle_gamma   90.00
#
_symmetry.space_group_name_H-M   'P 1'
#
loop_
_entity.id
_entity.type
_entity.pdbx_description
1 polymer ?
#
loop_
_entity_poly.entity_id
_entity_poly.type
_entity_poly.pdbx_seq_one_letter_code
_entity_poly.pdbx_strand_id
1 'polypeptide(L)'
;MKKFIMGLSVIGLLCSCNSSDQQAKNDEKDFKYLVDEFADIKIMRYQIPEWENLTLQQKEYLYYLGEAAKCGRDILADQNFKYNLTVRKTNEAILNSYKGDRKSDDFQNFLTYAKRVFFSNGIHHHYAEDKFVPAISQEYFAELVKNSDASQLPLAENESVEEFLTFITPVIFDENLYATRRSGEDDIIKNSATNFYKGDISKEEVEKFYDAQRDPKDATPISYGLNSQLVKENGKIYENVYKSGGLYGEAIDQIIYWLEKANAVAENDAQRNYTNLLIDYYKTGDLNTWDEYNIAWVQDSVSMIDYVNGFIEDYGDPMGMKATWEAVVNFKDLEATKRSSIISQNAQWFEDNSPVDERFKKKECKGVTAKGIIVTTLAGDCFPAPPIGINLPNADWIRKDYGSKSVTITNLMEAYDKAAEESPKSVLAEFAYSQEEIDLCKKYGSHADVVHTDLHECLGHGSGQLLPTTSPNSLKEYNSALEEARADLFGLYYCADPIMVELGIMPDMEAYKAAYANFIRNGIMSQLSRIELGKNVTESHMQDRKLISEWCYEKGKDDNVIEKKVKDGKTYFVINDYEKLRGLFGELLAEIQRIKSEGDYEAGKKMVETYAVKVDPALHKEVKERYDALNLRPYGGFINPDIVPVEKGGKVVDYVINYPSDFVQQHLDYGKKYSFVKENHAAPTHLVVDMLYDFIDGSLACGHSEEAVEEAIKYINAHPEQEVIYITDCHPANHSSFVDFGGIWPPHCVEGTRGGAIHESFYTKVENPANRPDPNRNIFRKGCKQDEEQYSGYEAVNSNGVALKDYANKDVVVSGIATEYCVYNTVNEFLKSGRNVELLHDALGYVDYEGHKKTIKDLREMVTVVE
;
A
#
# COMPACT_ATOMS: atom_id res chain seq x y z
N MET A 1 -41.00 54.28 -58.89
CA MET A 1 -41.47 55.68 -58.75
C MET A 1 -41.83 55.88 -57.27
N LYS A 2 -41.18 56.86 -56.62
CA LYS A 2 -41.40 57.42 -55.26
C LYS A 2 -41.18 56.56 -54.00
N LYS A 3 -40.12 56.97 -53.28
CA LYS A 3 -39.78 56.76 -51.86
C LYS A 3 -40.86 57.30 -50.91
N PHE A 4 -40.99 56.74 -49.70
CA PHE A 4 -40.92 57.50 -48.44
C PHE A 4 -40.59 56.59 -47.24
N ILE A 5 -39.99 57.21 -46.23
CA ILE A 5 -39.25 56.71 -45.06
C ILE A 5 -40.17 56.59 -43.82
N MET A 6 -39.74 55.81 -42.81
CA MET A 6 -39.81 56.05 -41.34
C MET A 6 -40.64 55.06 -40.49
N GLY A 7 -40.04 54.53 -39.42
CA GLY A 7 -40.75 54.02 -38.23
C GLY A 7 -40.12 52.83 -37.49
N LEU A 8 -39.66 53.05 -36.25
CA LEU A 8 -39.07 52.09 -35.30
C LEU A 8 -40.04 51.00 -34.81
N SER A 9 -39.49 49.86 -34.38
CA SER A 9 -39.95 49.15 -33.17
C SER A 9 -38.84 48.27 -32.56
N VAL A 10 -38.44 48.62 -31.33
CA VAL A 10 -37.66 47.83 -30.37
C VAL A 10 -38.62 46.93 -29.58
N ILE A 11 -38.25 45.67 -29.34
CA ILE A 11 -38.62 44.71 -28.25
C ILE A 11 -37.89 43.41 -28.65
N GLY A 12 -37.13 42.67 -27.85
CA GLY A 12 -36.67 42.71 -26.46
C GLY A 12 -35.90 41.40 -26.26
N LEU A 13 -34.65 41.46 -25.77
CA LEU A 13 -33.92 40.28 -25.28
C LEU A 13 -34.65 39.74 -24.05
N LEU A 14 -34.80 38.42 -23.96
CA LEU A 14 -34.80 37.60 -22.72
C LEU A 14 -35.14 36.14 -23.09
N CYS A 15 -34.14 35.25 -23.05
CA CYS A 15 -34.24 33.81 -22.73
C CYS A 15 -32.93 33.09 -23.13
N SER A 16 -31.97 32.98 -22.21
CA SER A 16 -30.91 31.95 -22.29
C SER A 16 -30.25 31.69 -20.92
N CYS A 17 -31.01 31.71 -19.83
CA CYS A 17 -30.51 31.40 -18.48
C CYS A 17 -31.21 30.20 -17.81
N ASN A 18 -32.04 29.44 -18.54
CA ASN A 18 -32.78 28.30 -17.97
C ASN A 18 -32.28 26.91 -18.41
N SER A 19 -31.33 26.82 -19.35
CA SER A 19 -30.89 25.54 -19.90
C SER A 19 -29.78 24.86 -19.10
N SER A 20 -28.91 25.60 -18.41
CA SER A 20 -27.86 25.04 -17.55
C SER A 20 -28.43 24.43 -16.26
N ASP A 21 -29.35 25.14 -15.60
CA ASP A 21 -30.00 24.69 -14.37
C ASP A 21 -30.92 23.47 -14.58
N GLN A 22 -31.50 23.33 -15.78
CA GLN A 22 -32.30 22.15 -16.14
C GLN A 22 -31.46 20.94 -16.54
N GLN A 23 -30.23 21.15 -17.01
CA GLN A 23 -29.32 20.05 -17.36
C GLN A 23 -28.64 19.50 -16.10
N ALA A 24 -28.16 20.37 -15.20
CA ALA A 24 -27.62 19.98 -13.89
C ALA A 24 -28.65 19.22 -13.02
N LYS A 25 -29.92 19.66 -13.01
CA LYS A 25 -31.01 18.96 -12.29
C LYS A 25 -31.48 17.66 -12.94
N ASN A 26 -31.19 17.44 -14.22
CA ASN A 26 -31.52 16.18 -14.89
C ASN A 26 -30.41 15.13 -14.70
N ASP A 27 -29.14 15.54 -14.67
CA ASP A 27 -28.00 14.63 -14.42
C ASP A 27 -27.99 14.07 -12.98
N GLU A 28 -28.55 14.81 -12.01
CA GLU A 28 -28.68 14.38 -10.60
C GLU A 28 -29.61 13.17 -10.40
N LYS A 29 -30.56 12.91 -11.31
CA LYS A 29 -31.48 11.76 -11.22
C LYS A 29 -30.97 10.48 -11.87
N ASP A 30 -29.96 10.58 -12.74
CA ASP A 30 -29.40 9.46 -13.53
C ASP A 30 -27.96 9.11 -13.11
N PHE A 31 -27.39 9.77 -12.09
CA PHE A 31 -26.06 9.44 -11.58
C PHE A 31 -26.10 8.13 -10.78
N LYS A 32 -25.43 7.10 -11.32
CA LYS A 32 -25.21 5.82 -10.63
C LYS A 32 -23.91 5.84 -9.84
N TYR A 33 -24.01 5.64 -8.54
CA TYR A 33 -22.88 5.58 -7.61
C TYR A 33 -22.17 4.24 -7.71
N LEU A 34 -22.88 3.10 -7.70
CA LEU A 34 -22.28 1.76 -7.81
C LEU A 34 -22.07 1.36 -9.28
N VAL A 35 -20.82 1.16 -9.72
CA VAL A 35 -20.52 0.94 -11.15
C VAL A 35 -19.90 -0.40 -11.51
N ASP A 36 -19.23 -1.07 -10.58
CA ASP A 36 -18.65 -2.39 -10.81
C ASP A 36 -18.57 -3.21 -9.52
N GLU A 37 -18.59 -4.53 -9.64
CA GLU A 37 -18.45 -5.46 -8.52
C GLU A 37 -17.67 -6.70 -8.98
N PHE A 38 -16.60 -7.04 -8.30
CA PHE A 38 -15.75 -8.19 -8.62
C PHE A 38 -15.05 -8.70 -7.36
N ALA A 39 -14.76 -10.01 -7.30
CA ALA A 39 -14.22 -10.66 -6.10
C ALA A 39 -15.00 -10.25 -4.83
N ASP A 40 -14.36 -9.56 -3.90
CA ASP A 40 -14.86 -8.99 -2.65
C ASP A 40 -14.93 -7.45 -2.65
N ILE A 41 -14.82 -6.84 -3.83
CA ILE A 41 -14.72 -5.39 -4.04
C ILE A 41 -15.96 -4.86 -4.78
N LYS A 42 -16.45 -3.69 -4.36
CA LYS A 42 -17.36 -2.82 -5.11
C LYS A 42 -16.66 -1.53 -5.51
N ILE A 43 -16.91 -1.07 -6.72
CA ILE A 43 -16.41 0.21 -7.22
C ILE A 43 -17.54 1.22 -7.30
N MET A 44 -17.27 2.39 -6.76
CA MET A 44 -18.21 3.51 -6.69
C MET A 44 -17.66 4.74 -7.43
N ARG A 45 -18.53 5.72 -7.64
CA ARG A 45 -18.17 7.06 -8.10
C ARG A 45 -18.67 8.08 -7.10
N TYR A 46 -18.01 9.23 -7.05
CA TYR A 46 -18.40 10.35 -6.21
C TYR A 46 -18.64 11.60 -7.04
N GLN A 47 -19.56 12.44 -6.57
CA GLN A 47 -19.80 13.75 -7.15
C GLN A 47 -18.89 14.79 -6.47
N ILE A 48 -18.72 15.93 -7.14
CA ILE A 48 -18.01 17.10 -6.60
C ILE A 48 -19.05 18.21 -6.47
N PRO A 49 -19.88 18.18 -5.41
CA PRO A 49 -20.90 19.20 -5.19
C PRO A 49 -20.24 20.59 -5.09
N GLU A 50 -21.01 21.65 -5.31
CA GLU A 50 -20.53 23.04 -5.23
C GLU A 50 -19.44 23.45 -6.24
N TRP A 51 -19.06 22.59 -7.20
CA TRP A 51 -18.04 22.91 -8.21
C TRP A 51 -18.32 24.20 -8.99
N GLU A 52 -19.59 24.46 -9.33
CA GLU A 52 -19.99 25.66 -10.08
C GLU A 52 -19.87 26.95 -9.27
N ASN A 53 -19.75 26.86 -7.94
CA ASN A 53 -19.56 28.01 -7.07
C ASN A 53 -18.07 28.41 -6.95
N LEU A 54 -17.15 27.59 -7.45
CA LEU A 54 -15.73 27.89 -7.48
C LEU A 54 -15.38 28.89 -8.59
N THR A 55 -14.46 29.80 -8.29
CA THR A 55 -13.90 30.72 -9.30
C THR A 55 -13.07 29.97 -10.33
N LEU A 56 -12.87 30.56 -11.52
CA LEU A 56 -12.01 29.98 -12.55
C LEU A 56 -10.59 29.69 -12.04
N GLN A 57 -10.01 30.58 -11.23
CA GLN A 57 -8.71 30.40 -10.61
C GLN A 57 -8.67 29.19 -9.68
N GLN A 58 -9.71 29.01 -8.87
CA GLN A 58 -9.83 27.86 -7.95
C GLN A 58 -9.98 26.54 -8.71
N LYS A 59 -10.81 26.51 -9.75
CA LYS A 59 -10.94 25.35 -10.65
C LYS A 59 -9.60 25.00 -11.31
N GLU A 60 -8.86 26.00 -11.78
CA GLU A 60 -7.52 25.85 -12.37
C GLU A 60 -6.50 25.31 -11.34
N TYR A 61 -6.53 25.82 -10.10
CA TYR A 61 -5.66 25.34 -9.03
C TYR A 61 -5.93 23.87 -8.68
N LEU A 62 -7.20 23.49 -8.51
CA LEU A 62 -7.62 22.10 -8.28
C LEU A 62 -7.22 21.17 -9.43
N TYR A 63 -7.32 21.64 -10.67
CA TYR A 63 -6.87 20.87 -11.84
C TYR A 63 -5.37 20.59 -11.78
N TYR A 64 -4.52 21.60 -11.54
CA TYR A 64 -3.07 21.39 -11.47
C TYR A 64 -2.66 20.51 -10.28
N LEU A 65 -3.27 20.68 -9.10
CA LEU A 65 -3.05 19.80 -7.97
C LEU A 65 -3.46 18.35 -8.28
N GLY A 66 -4.59 18.15 -8.96
CA GLY A 66 -5.05 16.83 -9.39
C GLY A 66 -4.12 16.16 -10.39
N GLU A 67 -3.54 16.92 -11.33
CA GLU A 67 -2.49 16.40 -12.22
C GLU A 67 -1.21 16.03 -11.44
N ALA A 68 -0.79 16.84 -10.47
CA ALA A 68 0.34 16.52 -9.59
C ALA A 68 0.08 15.22 -8.80
N ALA A 69 -1.12 15.04 -8.25
CA ALA A 69 -1.51 13.85 -7.51
C ALA A 69 -1.41 12.58 -8.39
N LYS A 70 -1.95 12.61 -9.61
CA LYS A 70 -1.93 11.41 -10.48
C LYS A 70 -0.52 10.97 -10.90
N CYS A 71 0.45 11.88 -10.92
CA CYS A 71 1.85 11.55 -11.24
C CYS A 71 2.52 10.59 -10.23
N GLY A 72 2.03 10.50 -8.99
CA GLY A 72 2.59 9.61 -7.97
C GLY A 72 2.07 8.17 -8.01
N ARG A 73 1.13 7.83 -8.91
CA ARG A 73 0.52 6.49 -9.01
C ARG A 73 1.53 5.34 -9.02
N ASP A 74 2.57 5.47 -9.82
CA ASP A 74 3.55 4.39 -10.01
C ASP A 74 4.49 4.24 -8.80
N ILE A 75 4.66 5.29 -7.98
CA ILE A 75 5.49 5.26 -6.78
C ILE A 75 4.93 4.24 -5.78
N LEU A 76 3.64 4.33 -5.44
CA LEU A 76 3.03 3.39 -4.50
C LEU A 76 3.10 1.94 -4.98
N ALA A 77 2.84 1.70 -6.27
CA ALA A 77 2.91 0.36 -6.81
C ALA A 77 4.30 -0.25 -6.60
N ASP A 78 5.37 0.51 -6.85
CA ASP A 78 6.74 0.07 -6.61
C ASP A 78 7.07 -0.09 -5.11
N GLN A 79 6.61 0.83 -4.25
CA GLN A 79 6.75 0.72 -2.79
C GLN A 79 6.10 -0.55 -2.23
N ASN A 80 4.90 -0.90 -2.74
CA ASN A 80 4.16 -2.09 -2.30
C ASN A 80 4.90 -3.38 -2.63
N PHE A 81 5.58 -3.45 -3.78
CA PHE A 81 6.42 -4.59 -4.18
C PHE A 81 7.18 -4.27 -5.47
N LYS A 82 8.49 -4.58 -5.50
CA LYS A 82 9.41 -4.30 -6.61
C LYS A 82 8.96 -4.77 -8.00
N TYR A 83 8.08 -5.78 -8.10
CA TYR A 83 7.61 -6.32 -9.38
C TYR A 83 6.17 -5.94 -9.75
N ASN A 84 5.49 -5.12 -8.92
CA ASN A 84 4.12 -4.70 -9.18
C ASN A 84 3.97 -3.93 -10.49
N LEU A 85 4.93 -3.07 -10.84
CA LEU A 85 4.90 -2.32 -12.10
C LEU A 85 4.98 -3.27 -13.31
N THR A 86 5.82 -4.30 -13.25
CA THR A 86 5.94 -5.33 -14.29
C THR A 86 4.64 -6.13 -14.44
N VAL A 87 4.07 -6.60 -13.32
CA VAL A 87 2.78 -7.33 -13.34
C VAL A 87 1.66 -6.43 -13.89
N ARG A 88 1.55 -5.19 -13.39
CA ARG A 88 0.53 -4.24 -13.82
C ARG A 88 0.65 -3.92 -15.31
N LYS A 89 1.85 -3.60 -15.82
CA LYS A 89 2.08 -3.31 -17.24
C LYS A 89 1.81 -4.53 -18.12
N THR A 90 2.09 -5.74 -17.65
CA THR A 90 1.71 -6.98 -18.34
C THR A 90 0.19 -7.11 -18.45
N ASN A 91 -0.54 -6.86 -17.36
CA ASN A 91 -2.00 -6.85 -17.37
C ASN A 91 -2.56 -5.78 -18.31
N GLU A 92 -1.99 -4.56 -18.29
CA GLU A 92 -2.37 -3.47 -19.18
C GLU A 92 -2.11 -3.83 -20.66
N ALA A 93 -0.98 -4.46 -20.98
CA ALA A 93 -0.66 -4.92 -22.33
C ALA A 93 -1.68 -5.95 -22.84
N ILE A 94 -2.04 -6.94 -22.02
CA ILE A 94 -3.07 -7.94 -22.35
C ILE A 94 -4.41 -7.26 -22.58
N LEU A 95 -4.85 -6.40 -21.65
CA LEU A 95 -6.14 -5.71 -21.74
C LEU A 95 -6.22 -4.76 -22.94
N ASN A 96 -5.11 -4.10 -23.31
CA ASN A 96 -5.05 -3.19 -24.45
C ASN A 96 -5.02 -3.94 -25.80
N SER A 97 -4.40 -5.13 -25.88
CA SER A 97 -3.99 -5.69 -27.17
C SER A 97 -4.43 -7.12 -27.47
N TYR A 98 -4.81 -7.93 -26.46
CA TYR A 98 -5.23 -9.32 -26.69
C TYR A 98 -6.49 -9.39 -27.58
N LYS A 99 -6.42 -10.14 -28.68
CA LYS A 99 -7.47 -10.24 -29.70
C LYS A 99 -8.28 -11.54 -29.66
N GLY A 100 -7.97 -12.44 -28.74
CA GLY A 100 -8.71 -13.68 -28.57
C GLY A 100 -10.08 -13.47 -27.92
N ASP A 101 -10.69 -14.57 -27.46
CA ASP A 101 -12.02 -14.51 -26.85
C ASP A 101 -11.97 -13.88 -25.45
N ARG A 102 -12.55 -12.69 -25.31
CA ARG A 102 -12.67 -11.98 -24.04
C ARG A 102 -13.92 -12.34 -23.24
N LYS A 103 -14.77 -13.23 -23.77
CA LYS A 103 -16.02 -13.68 -23.11
C LYS A 103 -15.89 -15.03 -22.43
N SER A 104 -14.76 -15.72 -22.58
CA SER A 104 -14.49 -16.97 -21.89
C SER A 104 -14.43 -16.76 -20.37
N ASP A 105 -14.79 -17.80 -19.61
CA ASP A 105 -14.68 -17.77 -18.14
C ASP A 105 -13.24 -17.50 -17.70
N ASP A 106 -12.25 -18.08 -18.38
CA ASP A 106 -10.83 -17.84 -18.08
C ASP A 106 -10.45 -16.36 -18.29
N PHE A 107 -10.90 -15.70 -19.36
CA PHE A 107 -10.62 -14.28 -19.54
C PHE A 107 -11.33 -13.43 -18.47
N GLN A 108 -12.54 -13.80 -18.05
CA GLN A 108 -13.24 -13.10 -16.96
C GLN A 108 -12.54 -13.30 -15.60
N ASN A 109 -11.95 -14.47 -15.36
CA ASN A 109 -11.11 -14.73 -14.19
C ASN A 109 -9.79 -13.92 -14.24
N PHE A 110 -9.14 -13.85 -15.41
CA PHE A 110 -8.00 -12.96 -15.63
C PHE A 110 -8.37 -11.48 -15.39
N LEU A 111 -9.51 -11.04 -15.94
CA LEU A 111 -9.99 -9.67 -15.76
C LEU A 111 -10.24 -9.36 -14.29
N THR A 112 -10.80 -10.30 -13.54
CA THR A 112 -10.98 -10.18 -12.09
C THR A 112 -9.64 -10.01 -11.38
N TYR A 113 -8.62 -10.81 -11.73
CA TYR A 113 -7.26 -10.66 -11.20
C TYR A 113 -6.67 -9.28 -11.54
N ALA A 114 -6.74 -8.84 -12.80
CA ALA A 114 -6.24 -7.54 -13.21
C ALA A 114 -6.92 -6.37 -12.47
N LYS A 115 -8.24 -6.45 -12.28
CA LYS A 115 -8.99 -5.47 -11.48
C LYS A 115 -8.53 -5.45 -10.01
N ARG A 116 -8.26 -6.59 -9.39
CA ARG A 116 -7.70 -6.65 -8.02
C ARG A 116 -6.30 -6.03 -7.94
N VAL A 117 -5.47 -6.23 -8.97
CA VAL A 117 -4.13 -5.60 -9.06
C VAL A 117 -4.24 -4.09 -9.16
N PHE A 118 -5.16 -3.57 -9.97
CA PHE A 118 -5.42 -2.14 -10.06
C PHE A 118 -5.97 -1.56 -8.76
N PHE A 119 -6.90 -2.28 -8.11
CA PHE A 119 -7.51 -1.84 -6.86
C PHE A 119 -6.53 -1.78 -5.70
N SER A 120 -5.61 -2.74 -5.62
CA SER A 120 -4.72 -2.88 -4.47
C SER A 120 -3.36 -2.20 -4.68
N ASN A 121 -3.18 -1.51 -5.82
CA ASN A 121 -1.90 -0.98 -6.27
C ASN A 121 -0.77 -2.04 -6.20
N GLY A 122 -1.09 -3.30 -6.53
CA GLY A 122 -0.16 -4.43 -6.40
C GLY A 122 -0.83 -5.80 -6.40
N ILE A 123 -0.03 -6.86 -6.30
CA ILE A 123 -0.50 -8.25 -6.36
C ILE A 123 -0.98 -8.82 -5.03
N HIS A 124 -1.10 -7.99 -3.99
CA HIS A 124 -1.49 -8.38 -2.64
C HIS A 124 -2.80 -7.73 -2.23
N HIS A 125 -3.53 -8.36 -1.32
CA HIS A 125 -4.78 -7.84 -0.81
C HIS A 125 -4.55 -6.56 0.00
N HIS A 126 -5.15 -5.45 -0.46
CA HIS A 126 -5.04 -4.12 0.17
C HIS A 126 -5.33 -4.08 1.69
N TYR A 127 -6.09 -5.05 2.22
CA TYR A 127 -6.44 -5.12 3.65
C TYR A 127 -5.86 -6.35 4.37
N ALA A 128 -5.68 -7.47 3.67
CA ALA A 128 -5.31 -8.75 4.28
C ALA A 128 -3.81 -9.07 4.09
N GLU A 129 -3.11 -8.29 3.27
CA GLU A 129 -1.69 -8.44 2.93
C GLU A 129 -1.36 -9.70 2.10
N ASP A 130 -2.26 -10.67 1.98
CA ASP A 130 -2.05 -11.92 1.24
C ASP A 130 -1.94 -11.72 -0.29
N LYS A 131 -1.06 -12.49 -0.94
CA LYS A 131 -0.89 -12.48 -2.39
C LYS A 131 -2.12 -13.04 -3.13
N PHE A 132 -2.45 -12.44 -4.26
CA PHE A 132 -3.46 -12.95 -5.18
C PHE A 132 -2.92 -14.05 -6.07
N VAL A 133 -3.72 -15.11 -6.24
CA VAL A 133 -3.52 -16.12 -7.29
C VAL A 133 -4.63 -15.98 -8.32
N PRO A 134 -4.32 -15.80 -9.61
CA PRO A 134 -5.35 -15.80 -10.66
C PRO A 134 -6.08 -17.14 -10.75
N ALA A 135 -7.41 -17.11 -10.88
CA ALA A 135 -8.21 -18.32 -11.13
C ALA A 135 -8.18 -18.77 -12.60
N ILE A 136 -6.98 -18.86 -13.18
CA ILE A 136 -6.68 -19.34 -14.54
C ILE A 136 -5.46 -20.25 -14.48
N SER A 137 -5.21 -21.06 -15.52
CA SER A 137 -3.98 -21.85 -15.59
C SER A 137 -2.77 -21.00 -16.02
N GLN A 138 -1.56 -21.44 -15.64
CA GLN A 138 -0.32 -20.81 -16.11
C GLN A 138 -0.19 -20.86 -17.64
N GLU A 139 -0.66 -21.95 -18.25
CA GLU A 139 -0.65 -22.11 -19.72
C GLU A 139 -1.58 -21.10 -20.39
N TYR A 140 -2.76 -20.85 -19.83
CA TYR A 140 -3.68 -19.84 -20.36
C TYR A 140 -3.11 -18.43 -20.20
N PHE A 141 -2.49 -18.12 -19.05
CA PHE A 141 -1.79 -16.86 -18.86
C PHE A 141 -0.68 -16.67 -19.89
N ALA A 142 0.15 -17.70 -20.13
CA ALA A 142 1.18 -17.66 -21.16
C ALA A 142 0.59 -17.45 -22.57
N GLU A 143 -0.59 -18.02 -22.87
CA GLU A 143 -1.31 -17.77 -24.12
C GLU A 143 -1.76 -16.30 -24.23
N LEU A 144 -2.29 -15.70 -23.16
CA LEU A 144 -2.66 -14.29 -23.14
C LEU A 144 -1.45 -13.39 -23.46
N VAL A 145 -0.32 -13.64 -22.81
CA VAL A 145 0.92 -12.87 -23.02
C VAL A 145 1.44 -13.05 -24.45
N LYS A 146 1.57 -14.28 -24.95
CA LYS A 146 2.08 -14.56 -26.30
C LYS A 146 1.21 -14.02 -27.43
N ASN A 147 -0.09 -13.90 -27.21
CA ASN A 147 -1.04 -13.36 -28.18
C ASN A 147 -1.37 -11.88 -27.96
N SER A 148 -0.62 -11.20 -27.09
CA SER A 148 -0.66 -9.76 -26.91
C SER A 148 0.44 -9.07 -27.72
N ASP A 149 0.33 -7.76 -27.89
CA ASP A 149 1.34 -6.94 -28.56
C ASP A 149 2.61 -6.87 -27.72
N ALA A 150 3.66 -7.58 -28.14
CA ALA A 150 4.94 -7.62 -27.43
C ALA A 150 5.58 -6.24 -27.24
N SER A 151 5.27 -5.25 -28.09
CA SER A 151 5.78 -3.87 -27.92
C SER A 151 5.15 -3.12 -26.74
N GLN A 152 4.09 -3.66 -26.14
CA GLN A 152 3.43 -3.12 -24.95
C GLN A 152 3.78 -3.91 -23.68
N LEU A 153 4.45 -5.06 -23.81
CA LEU A 153 4.94 -5.83 -22.68
C LEU A 153 6.18 -5.13 -22.07
N PRO A 154 6.36 -5.20 -20.75
CA PRO A 154 7.53 -4.66 -20.06
C PRO A 154 8.74 -5.58 -20.25
N LEU A 155 9.19 -5.77 -21.49
CA LEU A 155 10.36 -6.59 -21.82
C LEU A 155 11.65 -5.80 -21.60
N ALA A 156 12.68 -6.46 -21.07
CA ALA A 156 14.03 -5.92 -21.05
C ALA A 156 14.61 -5.83 -22.47
N GLU A 157 15.70 -5.08 -22.63
CA GLU A 157 16.34 -4.91 -23.93
C GLU A 157 16.82 -6.27 -24.48
N ASN A 158 16.30 -6.66 -25.64
CA ASN A 158 16.54 -7.95 -26.30
C ASN A 158 15.96 -9.20 -25.62
N GLU A 159 15.10 -9.03 -24.60
CA GLU A 159 14.40 -10.16 -23.96
C GLU A 159 13.25 -10.67 -24.85
N SER A 160 13.17 -11.99 -25.02
CA SER A 160 12.05 -12.64 -25.69
C SER A 160 10.85 -12.80 -24.78
N VAL A 161 9.65 -12.96 -25.35
CA VAL A 161 8.42 -13.23 -24.58
C VAL A 161 8.54 -14.53 -23.79
N GLU A 162 9.23 -15.53 -24.35
CA GLU A 162 9.49 -16.81 -23.68
C GLU A 162 10.37 -16.64 -22.42
N GLU A 163 11.45 -15.86 -22.50
CA GLU A 163 12.31 -15.54 -21.34
C GLU A 163 11.53 -14.74 -20.30
N PHE A 164 10.79 -13.73 -20.72
CA PHE A 164 9.94 -12.96 -19.80
C PHE A 164 8.94 -13.84 -19.03
N LEU A 165 8.35 -14.83 -19.71
CA LEU A 165 7.43 -15.79 -19.10
C LEU A 165 8.07 -16.68 -18.04
N THR A 166 9.38 -16.92 -18.08
CA THR A 166 10.07 -17.70 -17.03
C THR A 166 10.16 -16.91 -15.73
N PHE A 167 10.22 -15.58 -15.81
CA PHE A 167 10.20 -14.68 -14.65
C PHE A 167 8.78 -14.41 -14.14
N ILE A 168 7.88 -13.94 -15.02
CA ILE A 168 6.59 -13.37 -14.56
C ILE A 168 5.61 -14.45 -14.07
N THR A 169 5.72 -15.68 -14.60
CA THR A 169 4.79 -16.77 -14.24
C THR A 169 4.96 -17.19 -12.78
N PRO A 170 6.17 -17.53 -12.26
CA PRO A 170 6.34 -17.82 -10.84
C PRO A 170 5.93 -16.65 -9.92
N VAL A 171 6.27 -15.41 -10.28
CA VAL A 171 5.91 -14.22 -9.48
C VAL A 171 4.38 -14.16 -9.24
N ILE A 172 3.59 -14.45 -10.26
CA ILE A 172 2.13 -14.42 -10.20
C ILE A 172 1.53 -15.69 -9.56
N PHE A 173 2.05 -16.88 -9.88
CA PHE A 173 1.36 -18.15 -9.59
C PHE A 173 1.94 -18.98 -8.45
N ASP A 174 3.19 -18.77 -8.03
CA ASP A 174 3.77 -19.51 -6.91
C ASP A 174 3.31 -18.91 -5.58
N GLU A 175 2.35 -19.52 -4.91
CA GLU A 175 1.79 -19.04 -3.63
C GLU A 175 2.83 -18.80 -2.52
N ASN A 176 3.97 -19.48 -2.56
CA ASN A 176 5.00 -19.35 -1.53
C ASN A 176 5.92 -18.14 -1.78
N LEU A 177 6.07 -17.73 -3.04
CA LEU A 177 6.84 -16.54 -3.38
C LEU A 177 6.08 -15.28 -3.00
N TYR A 178 6.70 -14.40 -2.21
CA TYR A 178 6.13 -13.10 -1.87
C TYR A 178 4.72 -13.20 -1.26
N ALA A 179 4.49 -14.22 -0.43
CA ALA A 179 3.16 -14.61 0.05
C ALA A 179 2.39 -13.47 0.73
N THR A 180 3.09 -12.58 1.44
CA THR A 180 2.52 -11.42 2.14
C THR A 180 3.21 -10.13 1.73
N ARG A 181 2.44 -9.06 1.50
CA ARG A 181 3.00 -7.71 1.27
C ARG A 181 3.74 -7.23 2.51
N ARG A 182 3.08 -7.28 3.66
CA ARG A 182 3.64 -6.95 4.98
C ARG A 182 3.38 -8.08 5.97
N SER A 183 4.43 -8.69 6.50
CA SER A 183 4.35 -9.70 7.56
C SER A 183 4.33 -9.07 8.95
N GLY A 184 3.45 -9.57 9.83
CA GLY A 184 3.45 -9.27 11.26
C GLY A 184 4.11 -10.36 12.12
N GLU A 185 4.55 -11.47 11.51
CA GLU A 185 5.11 -12.64 12.18
C GLU A 185 6.53 -12.96 11.65
N ASP A 186 7.32 -13.66 12.45
CA ASP A 186 8.69 -14.08 12.15
C ASP A 186 9.63 -12.91 11.78
N ASP A 187 10.54 -13.12 10.81
CA ASP A 187 11.38 -12.05 10.26
C ASP A 187 10.52 -11.12 9.39
N ILE A 188 9.97 -10.10 10.03
CA ILE A 188 9.02 -9.16 9.43
C ILE A 188 9.58 -8.39 8.23
N ILE A 189 10.91 -8.28 8.07
CA ILE A 189 11.51 -7.64 6.89
C ILE A 189 11.63 -8.65 5.76
N LYS A 190 12.28 -9.78 6.03
CA LYS A 190 12.51 -10.82 5.01
C LYS A 190 11.22 -11.43 4.47
N ASN A 191 10.19 -11.54 5.30
CA ASN A 191 8.90 -12.11 4.94
C ASN A 191 7.91 -11.08 4.35
N SER A 192 8.30 -9.81 4.27
CA SER A 192 7.48 -8.77 3.62
C SER A 192 7.93 -8.55 2.18
N ALA A 193 6.98 -8.59 1.23
CA ALA A 193 7.27 -8.24 -0.17
C ALA A 193 7.46 -6.73 -0.40
N THR A 194 7.13 -5.87 0.57
CA THR A 194 7.31 -4.40 0.46
C THR A 194 8.71 -4.01 0.03
N ASN A 195 8.81 -3.01 -0.84
CA ASN A 195 10.08 -2.56 -1.42
C ASN A 195 10.77 -1.45 -0.61
N PHE A 196 10.51 -1.34 0.70
CA PHE A 196 11.14 -0.34 1.57
C PHE A 196 12.56 -0.71 1.99
N TYR A 197 12.91 -1.99 1.90
CA TYR A 197 14.22 -2.54 2.23
C TYR A 197 14.74 -3.33 1.05
N LYS A 198 15.98 -3.08 0.66
CA LYS A 198 16.62 -3.78 -0.46
C LYS A 198 17.92 -4.44 -0.01
N GLY A 199 18.06 -5.71 -0.39
CA GLY A 199 19.16 -6.58 0.03
C GLY A 199 18.81 -7.30 1.34
N ASP A 200 19.68 -8.22 1.74
CA ASP A 200 19.52 -9.04 2.96
C ASP A 200 19.76 -8.19 4.22
N ILE A 201 18.79 -7.33 4.56
CA ILE A 201 18.79 -6.43 5.72
C ILE A 201 17.98 -7.06 6.84
N SER A 202 18.61 -7.23 8.01
CA SER A 202 17.89 -7.68 9.20
C SER A 202 17.20 -6.53 9.95
N LYS A 203 16.18 -6.86 10.74
CA LYS A 203 15.53 -5.91 11.65
C LYS A 203 16.52 -5.17 12.55
N GLU A 204 17.49 -5.89 13.11
CA GLU A 204 18.51 -5.34 14.02
C GLU A 204 19.42 -4.34 13.31
N GLU A 205 19.72 -4.58 12.03
CA GLU A 205 20.49 -3.64 11.20
C GLU A 205 19.71 -2.35 10.95
N VAL A 206 18.40 -2.44 10.70
CA VAL A 206 17.51 -1.26 10.56
C VAL A 206 17.49 -0.44 11.84
N GLU A 207 17.20 -1.08 12.97
CA GLU A 207 17.14 -0.42 14.28
C GLU A 207 18.46 0.28 14.59
N LYS A 208 19.59 -0.43 14.44
CA LYS A 208 20.92 0.13 14.66
C LYS A 208 21.23 1.30 13.74
N PHE A 209 20.82 1.23 12.47
CA PHE A 209 21.07 2.28 11.48
C PHE A 209 20.38 3.60 11.87
N TYR A 210 19.11 3.54 12.28
CA TYR A 210 18.36 4.74 12.65
C TYR A 210 18.63 5.20 14.09
N ASP A 211 18.84 4.29 15.04
CA ASP A 211 19.21 4.66 16.41
C ASP A 211 20.55 5.41 16.47
N ALA A 212 21.48 5.12 15.56
CA ALA A 212 22.74 5.85 15.44
C ALA A 212 22.55 7.31 14.97
N GLN A 213 21.39 7.66 14.38
CA GLN A 213 21.08 9.00 13.88
C GLN A 213 20.24 9.82 14.85
N ARG A 214 19.48 9.15 15.74
CA ARG A 214 18.58 9.79 16.70
C ARG A 214 19.38 10.53 17.79
N ASP A 215 19.01 11.78 18.04
CA ASP A 215 19.40 12.46 19.29
C ASP A 215 18.22 12.35 20.29
N PRO A 216 18.33 11.54 21.36
CA PRO A 216 17.25 11.39 22.34
C PRO A 216 16.93 12.67 23.13
N LYS A 217 17.73 13.74 22.96
CA LYS A 217 17.48 15.06 23.56
C LYS A 217 16.85 16.06 22.60
N ASP A 218 16.71 15.71 21.33
CA ASP A 218 16.04 16.57 20.36
C ASP A 218 14.54 16.65 20.69
N ALA A 219 14.06 17.86 20.90
CA ALA A 219 12.65 18.13 21.19
C ALA A 219 11.80 18.26 19.92
N THR A 220 12.45 18.38 18.76
CA THR A 220 11.84 18.56 17.44
C THR A 220 12.47 17.61 16.43
N PRO A 221 12.46 16.29 16.69
CA PRO A 221 13.13 15.32 15.82
C PRO A 221 12.46 15.25 14.45
N ILE A 222 13.28 15.12 13.41
CA ILE A 222 12.81 14.79 12.06
C ILE A 222 12.23 13.37 12.00
N SER A 223 11.43 13.10 10.97
CA SER A 223 10.86 11.78 10.71
C SER A 223 11.87 10.84 10.03
N TYR A 224 12.86 10.33 10.78
CA TYR A 224 13.93 9.48 10.24
C TYR A 224 13.41 8.29 9.40
N GLY A 225 13.88 8.15 8.17
CA GLY A 225 13.52 7.05 7.27
C GLY A 225 12.22 7.24 6.47
N LEU A 226 11.47 8.33 6.68
CA LEU A 226 10.15 8.53 6.09
C LEU A 226 10.15 8.44 4.55
N ASN A 227 11.16 9.01 3.90
CA ASN A 227 11.22 9.19 2.44
C ASN A 227 12.42 8.52 1.78
N SER A 228 12.76 7.31 2.21
CA SER A 228 13.87 6.55 1.64
C SER A 228 13.59 5.05 1.56
N GLN A 229 14.27 4.40 0.63
CA GLN A 229 14.48 2.95 0.67
C GLN A 229 15.80 2.68 1.39
N LEU A 230 15.80 1.79 2.38
CA LEU A 230 17.04 1.38 3.04
C LEU A 230 17.69 0.25 2.23
N VAL A 231 18.94 0.45 1.80
CA VAL A 231 19.63 -0.44 0.88
C VAL A 231 20.88 -1.00 1.53
N LYS A 232 21.10 -2.31 1.40
CA LYS A 232 22.36 -3.00 1.72
C LYS A 232 22.96 -3.55 0.44
N GLU A 233 24.03 -2.91 0.00
CA GLU A 233 24.78 -3.32 -1.19
C GLU A 233 26.26 -3.48 -0.82
N ASN A 234 26.85 -4.63 -1.17
CA ASN A 234 28.26 -4.96 -0.91
C ASN A 234 28.67 -4.71 0.57
N GLY A 235 27.83 -5.17 1.49
CA GLY A 235 28.03 -5.03 2.95
C GLY A 235 27.82 -3.62 3.53
N LYS A 236 27.40 -2.63 2.73
CA LYS A 236 27.18 -1.25 3.18
C LYS A 236 25.70 -0.90 3.19
N ILE A 237 25.24 -0.31 4.29
CA ILE A 237 23.87 0.15 4.47
C ILE A 237 23.79 1.66 4.27
N TYR A 238 22.87 2.13 3.44
CA TYR A 238 22.60 3.55 3.21
C TYR A 238 21.13 3.78 2.76
N GLU A 239 20.70 5.04 2.80
CA GLU A 239 19.37 5.44 2.33
C GLU A 239 19.41 5.88 0.86
N ASN A 240 18.54 5.28 0.05
CA ASN A 240 18.24 5.73 -1.29
C ASN A 240 16.99 6.64 -1.25
N VAL A 241 17.24 7.94 -1.12
CA VAL A 241 16.21 8.95 -0.84
C VAL A 241 15.29 9.19 -2.04
N TYR A 242 13.99 9.31 -1.78
CA TYR A 242 12.95 9.63 -2.76
C TYR A 242 12.95 11.14 -3.07
N LYS A 243 13.50 11.52 -4.22
CA LYS A 243 13.62 12.94 -4.65
C LYS A 243 13.92 13.09 -6.12
N SER A 244 13.81 14.31 -6.65
CA SER A 244 14.35 14.71 -7.96
C SER A 244 15.81 14.25 -8.10
N GLY A 245 16.11 13.52 -9.17
CA GLY A 245 17.43 12.94 -9.42
C GLY A 245 17.85 11.79 -8.49
N GLY A 246 16.98 11.36 -7.57
CA GLY A 246 17.12 10.17 -6.74
C GLY A 246 16.15 9.05 -7.14
N LEU A 247 15.81 8.19 -6.19
CA LEU A 247 14.78 7.16 -6.41
C LEU A 247 13.43 7.83 -6.64
N TYR A 248 12.67 7.34 -7.63
CA TYR A 248 11.42 7.93 -8.14
C TYR A 248 11.54 9.34 -8.77
N GLY A 249 12.76 9.81 -9.05
CA GLY A 249 13.02 11.16 -9.55
C GLY A 249 12.19 11.56 -10.77
N GLU A 250 12.01 10.68 -11.77
CA GLU A 250 11.21 10.98 -12.97
C GLU A 250 9.73 11.28 -12.64
N ALA A 251 9.13 10.53 -11.71
CA ALA A 251 7.77 10.79 -11.24
C ALA A 251 7.70 12.07 -10.40
N ILE A 252 8.66 12.26 -9.51
CA ILE A 252 8.75 13.45 -8.64
C ILE A 252 8.95 14.73 -9.45
N ASP A 253 9.71 14.69 -10.54
CA ASP A 253 9.88 15.83 -11.45
C ASP A 253 8.55 16.24 -12.11
N GLN A 254 7.69 15.28 -12.44
CA GLN A 254 6.34 15.57 -12.93
C GLN A 254 5.42 16.11 -11.83
N ILE A 255 5.55 15.62 -10.60
CA ILE A 255 4.84 16.18 -9.43
C ILE A 255 5.26 17.65 -9.25
N ILE A 256 6.55 17.93 -9.21
CA ILE A 256 7.12 19.29 -9.09
C ILE A 256 6.59 20.19 -10.22
N TYR A 257 6.60 19.73 -11.47
CA TYR A 257 6.11 20.51 -12.61
C TYR A 257 4.67 20.99 -12.42
N TRP A 258 3.78 20.11 -11.97
CA TRP A 258 2.38 20.46 -11.73
C TRP A 258 2.19 21.30 -10.47
N LEU A 259 2.96 21.04 -9.40
CA LEU A 259 2.97 21.89 -8.21
C LEU A 259 3.44 23.32 -8.53
N GLU A 260 4.45 23.50 -9.39
CA GLU A 260 4.91 24.83 -9.83
C GLU A 260 3.80 25.59 -10.59
N LYS A 261 3.02 24.89 -11.42
CA LYS A 261 1.83 25.48 -12.07
C LYS A 261 0.72 25.82 -11.08
N ALA A 262 0.43 24.90 -10.15
CA ALA A 262 -0.56 25.11 -9.11
C ALA A 262 -0.21 26.35 -8.27
N ASN A 263 1.07 26.46 -7.87
CA ASN A 263 1.60 27.56 -7.10
C ASN A 263 1.42 28.93 -7.78
N ALA A 264 1.52 28.98 -9.12
CA ALA A 264 1.32 30.21 -9.89
C ALA A 264 -0.12 30.76 -9.82
N VAL A 265 -1.09 29.91 -9.48
CA VAL A 265 -2.52 30.26 -9.37
C VAL A 265 -3.08 30.08 -7.95
N ALA A 266 -2.22 29.85 -6.95
CA ALA A 266 -2.60 29.69 -5.56
C ALA A 266 -3.44 30.88 -5.03
N GLU A 267 -4.36 30.59 -4.11
CA GLU A 267 -5.37 31.55 -3.62
C GLU A 267 -4.75 32.68 -2.81
N ASN A 268 -3.65 32.42 -2.11
CA ASN A 268 -3.00 33.37 -1.21
C ASN A 268 -1.50 33.05 -0.99
N ASP A 269 -0.80 33.93 -0.27
CA ASP A 269 0.64 33.80 -0.01
C ASP A 269 0.98 32.62 0.92
N ALA A 270 0.08 32.22 1.82
CA ALA A 270 0.31 31.06 2.69
C ALA A 270 0.38 29.77 1.87
N GLN A 271 -0.60 29.58 0.96
CA GLN A 271 -0.56 28.48 -0.01
C GLN A 271 0.69 28.50 -0.87
N ARG A 272 1.09 29.69 -1.34
CA ARG A 272 2.32 29.81 -2.12
C ARG A 272 3.55 29.37 -1.34
N ASN A 273 3.63 29.78 -0.08
CA ASN A 273 4.77 29.49 0.78
C ASN A 273 4.91 27.98 1.02
N TYR A 274 3.86 27.31 1.52
CA TYR A 274 3.99 25.88 1.81
C TYR A 274 4.12 25.05 0.52
N THR A 275 3.54 25.48 -0.60
CA THR A 275 3.74 24.78 -1.88
C THR A 275 5.20 24.88 -2.36
N ASN A 276 5.85 26.04 -2.16
CA ASN A 276 7.29 26.16 -2.43
C ASN A 276 8.13 25.25 -1.52
N LEU A 277 7.82 25.17 -0.22
CA LEU A 277 8.51 24.27 0.71
C LEU A 277 8.35 22.80 0.28
N LEU A 278 7.16 22.39 -0.15
CA LEU A 278 6.93 21.05 -0.67
C LEU A 278 7.75 20.77 -1.95
N ILE A 279 7.82 21.74 -2.87
CA ILE A 279 8.66 21.64 -4.06
C ILE A 279 10.14 21.51 -3.68
N ASP A 280 10.60 22.30 -2.71
CA ASP A 280 11.99 22.24 -2.24
C ASP A 280 12.30 20.91 -1.55
N TYR A 281 11.37 20.39 -0.74
CA TYR A 281 11.44 19.05 -0.17
C TYR A 281 11.59 17.98 -1.27
N TYR A 282 10.75 18.00 -2.31
CA TYR A 282 10.87 17.04 -3.42
C TYR A 282 12.17 17.18 -4.21
N LYS A 283 12.74 18.39 -4.28
CA LYS A 283 14.04 18.65 -4.93
C LYS A 283 15.21 18.11 -4.09
N THR A 284 15.16 18.24 -2.77
CA THR A 284 16.31 17.97 -1.88
C THR A 284 16.24 16.62 -1.18
N GLY A 285 15.03 16.15 -0.89
CA GLY A 285 14.71 15.04 0.00
C GLY A 285 14.91 15.35 1.49
N ASP A 286 15.08 16.61 1.89
CA ASP A 286 15.42 17.02 3.25
C ASP A 286 14.19 17.00 4.20
N LEU A 287 14.25 16.13 5.20
CA LEU A 287 13.17 15.99 6.20
C LEU A 287 13.03 17.22 7.11
N ASN A 288 14.03 18.10 7.21
CA ASN A 288 13.84 19.38 7.89
C ASN A 288 12.89 20.30 7.08
N THR A 289 13.06 20.34 5.75
CA THR A 289 12.16 21.08 4.86
C THR A 289 10.76 20.46 4.85
N TRP A 290 10.65 19.13 5.02
CA TRP A 290 9.37 18.47 5.25
C TRP A 290 8.67 18.98 6.51
N ASP A 291 9.38 19.09 7.63
CA ASP A 291 8.81 19.62 8.87
C ASP A 291 8.43 21.12 8.72
N GLU A 292 9.25 21.92 8.04
CA GLU A 292 8.93 23.31 7.71
C GLU A 292 7.65 23.43 6.85
N TYR A 293 7.51 22.56 5.83
CA TYR A 293 6.30 22.45 5.02
C TYR A 293 5.08 22.15 5.89
N ASN A 294 5.17 21.14 6.76
CA ASN A 294 4.05 20.73 7.61
C ASN A 294 3.63 21.81 8.59
N ILE A 295 4.59 22.53 9.20
CA ILE A 295 4.31 23.69 10.05
C ILE A 295 3.56 24.77 9.25
N ALA A 296 4.07 25.15 8.08
CA ALA A 296 3.46 26.18 7.25
C ALA A 296 2.06 25.75 6.75
N TRP A 297 1.88 24.47 6.42
CA TRP A 297 0.61 23.90 5.99
C TRP A 297 -0.44 23.91 7.10
N VAL A 298 -0.10 23.45 8.31
CA VAL A 298 -1.01 23.48 9.48
C VAL A 298 -1.49 24.90 9.80
N GLN A 299 -0.60 25.88 9.65
CA GLN A 299 -0.91 27.28 9.96
C GLN A 299 -1.87 27.94 8.97
N ASP A 300 -2.06 27.38 7.77
CA ASP A 300 -3.07 27.87 6.84
C ASP A 300 -4.48 27.41 7.23
N SER A 301 -5.25 28.36 7.76
CA SER A 301 -6.65 28.17 8.18
C SER A 301 -7.66 28.89 7.29
N VAL A 302 -7.21 29.72 6.34
CA VAL A 302 -8.08 30.65 5.59
C VAL A 302 -8.42 30.17 4.18
N SER A 303 -7.60 29.29 3.61
CA SER A 303 -7.81 28.81 2.24
C SER A 303 -9.10 28.01 2.06
N MET A 304 -9.63 28.06 0.83
CA MET A 304 -10.77 27.27 0.42
C MET A 304 -10.32 25.90 -0.09
N ILE A 305 -9.25 25.86 -0.86
CA ILE A 305 -8.62 24.66 -1.42
C ILE A 305 -7.52 24.19 -0.47
N ASP A 306 -7.39 22.87 -0.32
CA ASP A 306 -6.30 22.26 0.42
C ASP A 306 -5.88 20.95 -0.27
N TYR A 307 -4.70 20.45 0.08
CA TYR A 307 -4.22 19.19 -0.46
C TYR A 307 -3.19 18.51 0.46
N VAL A 308 -3.13 17.19 0.34
CA VAL A 308 -2.03 16.33 0.79
C VAL A 308 -1.32 15.81 -0.46
N ASN A 309 0.01 15.82 -0.48
CA ASN A 309 0.83 15.25 -1.55
C ASN A 309 2.23 14.97 -0.99
N GLY A 310 2.55 13.70 -0.70
CA GLY A 310 3.74 13.37 0.08
C GLY A 310 3.90 11.88 0.39
N PHE A 311 4.95 11.57 1.15
CA PHE A 311 5.09 10.29 1.84
C PHE A 311 4.54 10.47 3.25
N ILE A 312 3.34 9.93 3.52
CA ILE A 312 2.52 10.35 4.66
C ILE A 312 2.44 9.28 5.75
N GLU A 313 1.85 8.13 5.43
CA GLU A 313 1.50 7.09 6.39
C GLU A 313 2.48 5.91 6.32
N ASP A 314 2.87 5.36 7.46
CA ASP A 314 3.87 4.29 7.57
C ASP A 314 3.27 2.89 7.73
N TYR A 315 1.96 2.75 7.57
CA TYR A 315 1.25 1.46 7.71
C TYR A 315 1.80 0.38 6.76
N GLY A 316 2.26 0.76 5.57
CA GLY A 316 2.83 -0.18 4.60
C GLY A 316 4.16 -0.80 5.03
N ASP A 317 4.90 -0.16 5.94
CA ASP A 317 6.20 -0.64 6.40
C ASP A 317 6.05 -1.60 7.60
N PRO A 318 6.62 -2.82 7.55
CA PRO A 318 6.63 -3.72 8.71
C PRO A 318 7.28 -3.11 9.98
N MET A 319 8.19 -2.14 9.83
CA MET A 319 8.82 -1.45 10.96
C MET A 319 8.12 -0.15 11.39
N GLY A 320 7.15 0.35 10.62
CA GLY A 320 6.54 1.66 10.86
C GLY A 320 7.54 2.81 10.83
N MET A 321 8.38 2.88 9.79
CA MET A 321 9.38 3.94 9.60
C MET A 321 9.32 4.61 8.23
N LYS A 322 8.91 3.88 7.18
CA LYS A 322 8.88 4.37 5.80
C LYS A 322 7.43 4.64 5.43
N ALA A 323 7.18 5.78 4.81
CA ALA A 323 5.83 6.14 4.44
C ALA A 323 5.51 5.81 2.97
N THR A 324 4.28 5.36 2.75
CA THR A 324 3.70 5.22 1.42
C THR A 324 3.42 6.61 0.83
N TRP A 325 3.53 6.72 -0.50
CA TRP A 325 3.18 7.93 -1.21
C TRP A 325 1.66 8.03 -1.39
N GLU A 326 1.08 9.19 -1.07
CA GLU A 326 -0.34 9.47 -1.27
C GLU A 326 -0.62 10.93 -1.60
N ALA A 327 -1.80 11.17 -2.18
CA ALA A 327 -2.31 12.51 -2.36
C ALA A 327 -3.85 12.57 -2.31
N VAL A 328 -4.34 13.66 -1.75
CA VAL A 328 -5.77 14.02 -1.70
C VAL A 328 -5.90 15.48 -2.02
N VAL A 329 -6.64 15.81 -3.08
CA VAL A 329 -6.94 17.19 -3.48
C VAL A 329 -8.38 17.50 -3.13
N ASN A 330 -8.61 18.61 -2.42
CA ASN A 330 -9.93 18.91 -1.88
C ASN A 330 -10.19 20.41 -1.76
N PHE A 331 -11.45 20.74 -1.50
CA PHE A 331 -11.83 22.06 -1.01
C PHE A 331 -12.81 21.94 0.15
N LYS A 332 -12.93 23.02 0.92
CA LYS A 332 -13.75 23.09 2.13
C LYS A 332 -15.23 22.91 1.80
N ASP A 333 -15.88 21.97 2.45
CA ASP A 333 -17.33 21.89 2.53
C ASP A 333 -17.80 22.92 3.56
N LEU A 334 -18.39 24.02 3.12
CA LEU A 334 -18.73 25.14 4.01
C LEU A 334 -19.81 24.77 5.04
N GLU A 335 -20.78 23.95 4.66
CA GLU A 335 -21.87 23.54 5.56
C GLU A 335 -21.35 22.54 6.59
N ALA A 336 -20.61 21.52 6.16
CA ALA A 336 -20.00 20.57 7.09
C ALA A 336 -18.95 21.25 7.98
N THR A 337 -18.11 22.14 7.43
CA THR A 337 -17.10 22.86 8.22
C THR A 337 -17.73 23.78 9.26
N LYS A 338 -18.90 24.37 8.99
CA LYS A 338 -19.62 25.14 10.00
C LYS A 338 -19.97 24.29 11.22
N ARG A 339 -20.39 23.03 11.02
CA ARG A 339 -20.69 22.08 12.08
C ARG A 339 -19.42 21.72 12.88
N SER A 340 -18.34 21.29 12.20
CA SER A 340 -17.08 20.93 12.88
C SER A 340 -16.46 22.15 13.59
N SER A 341 -16.63 23.36 13.06
CA SER A 341 -16.19 24.60 13.72
C SER A 341 -16.92 24.88 15.03
N ILE A 342 -18.24 24.63 15.08
CA ILE A 342 -19.02 24.77 16.31
C ILE A 342 -18.53 23.75 17.35
N ILE A 343 -18.25 22.51 16.94
CA ILE A 343 -17.69 21.47 17.81
C ILE A 343 -16.33 21.93 18.39
N SER A 344 -15.39 22.33 17.53
CA SER A 344 -14.05 22.78 17.96
C SER A 344 -14.09 24.03 18.85
N GLN A 345 -14.99 24.99 18.61
CA GLN A 345 -15.14 26.18 19.46
C GLN A 345 -15.64 25.85 20.87
N ASN A 346 -16.33 24.72 21.03
CA ASN A 346 -16.81 24.21 22.31
C ASN A 346 -15.88 23.13 22.91
N ALA A 347 -14.68 22.92 22.36
CA ALA A 347 -13.73 21.89 22.83
C ALA A 347 -13.52 21.90 24.35
N GLN A 348 -13.33 23.07 24.95
CA GLN A 348 -13.14 23.18 26.40
C GLN A 348 -14.37 22.75 27.18
N TRP A 349 -15.58 23.03 26.68
CA TRP A 349 -16.81 22.57 27.33
C TRP A 349 -16.87 21.05 27.34
N PHE A 350 -16.52 20.39 26.22
CA PHE A 350 -16.47 18.93 26.15
C PHE A 350 -15.37 18.34 27.03
N GLU A 351 -14.22 19.00 27.18
CA GLU A 351 -13.17 18.53 28.09
C GLU A 351 -13.61 18.66 29.56
N ASP A 352 -14.15 19.80 29.94
CA ASP A 352 -14.60 20.10 31.32
C ASP A 352 -15.72 19.16 31.76
N ASN A 353 -16.66 18.84 30.86
CA ASN A 353 -17.82 17.98 31.14
C ASN A 353 -17.55 16.49 30.84
N SER A 354 -16.31 16.13 30.50
CA SER A 354 -15.93 14.74 30.23
C SER A 354 -16.11 13.87 31.47
N PRO A 355 -16.57 12.61 31.33
CA PRO A 355 -16.76 11.69 32.46
C PRO A 355 -15.43 11.16 33.03
N VAL A 356 -14.29 11.51 32.41
CA VAL A 356 -12.95 11.09 32.84
C VAL A 356 -12.53 11.79 34.13
N ASP A 357 -11.58 11.19 34.85
CA ASP A 357 -11.00 11.78 36.07
C ASP A 357 -10.34 13.15 35.77
N GLU A 358 -10.58 14.13 36.65
CA GLU A 358 -10.06 15.50 36.57
C GLU A 358 -8.53 15.57 36.36
N ARG A 359 -7.77 14.59 36.87
CA ARG A 359 -6.31 14.53 36.66
C ARG A 359 -5.93 14.39 35.20
N PHE A 360 -6.78 13.75 34.41
CA PHE A 360 -6.55 13.45 33.00
C PHE A 360 -7.16 14.49 32.07
N LYS A 361 -7.88 15.49 32.58
CA LYS A 361 -8.43 16.58 31.76
C LYS A 361 -7.40 17.66 31.46
N LYS A 362 -7.38 18.17 30.24
CA LYS A 362 -6.61 19.35 29.85
C LYS A 362 -7.22 20.60 30.48
N LYS A 363 -6.36 21.40 31.12
CA LYS A 363 -6.77 22.72 31.65
C LYS A 363 -7.17 23.71 30.56
N GLU A 364 -6.49 23.63 29.42
CA GLU A 364 -6.74 24.44 28.24
C GLU A 364 -6.61 23.54 27.00
N CYS A 365 -7.70 23.39 26.27
CA CYS A 365 -7.68 22.74 24.96
C CYS A 365 -7.08 23.68 23.92
N LYS A 366 -5.99 23.25 23.28
CA LYS A 366 -5.48 23.94 22.08
C LYS A 366 -6.38 23.59 20.89
N GLY A 367 -6.68 24.56 20.05
CA GLY A 367 -7.63 24.40 18.95
C GLY A 367 -7.14 23.43 17.87
N VAL A 368 -7.94 22.40 17.59
CA VAL A 368 -7.84 21.57 16.38
C VAL A 368 -8.63 22.26 15.27
N THR A 369 -8.00 22.49 14.12
CA THR A 369 -8.72 22.99 12.94
C THR A 369 -9.42 21.81 12.30
N ALA A 370 -10.72 21.69 12.57
CA ALA A 370 -11.56 20.68 11.98
C ALA A 370 -12.39 21.24 10.82
N LYS A 371 -12.47 20.49 9.72
CA LYS A 371 -13.30 20.88 8.56
C LYS A 371 -13.85 19.66 7.81
N GLY A 372 -15.07 19.82 7.30
CA GLY A 372 -15.54 18.95 6.23
C GLY A 372 -14.88 19.34 4.90
N ILE A 373 -14.55 18.35 4.09
CA ILE A 373 -13.92 18.56 2.79
C ILE A 373 -14.63 17.77 1.69
N ILE A 374 -14.66 18.36 0.49
CA ILE A 374 -15.09 17.73 -0.76
C ILE A 374 -13.83 17.37 -1.54
N VAL A 375 -13.59 16.07 -1.72
CA VAL A 375 -12.45 15.57 -2.49
C VAL A 375 -12.74 15.69 -3.98
N THR A 376 -11.74 16.15 -4.74
CA THR A 376 -11.78 16.20 -6.21
C THR A 376 -10.94 15.09 -6.83
N THR A 377 -9.77 14.79 -6.26
CA THR A 377 -8.84 13.78 -6.79
C THR A 377 -8.21 13.00 -5.64
N LEU A 378 -8.20 11.67 -5.78
CA LEU A 378 -7.47 10.74 -4.94
C LEU A 378 -6.28 10.15 -5.72
N ALA A 379 -5.14 9.92 -5.06
CA ALA A 379 -4.01 9.20 -5.64
C ALA A 379 -3.16 8.51 -4.58
N GLY A 380 -2.31 7.58 -5.03
CA GLY A 380 -1.44 6.81 -4.14
C GLY A 380 -2.25 5.98 -3.16
N ASP A 381 -1.87 5.97 -1.89
CA ASP A 381 -2.47 5.07 -0.89
C ASP A 381 -3.92 5.44 -0.54
N CYS A 382 -4.35 6.64 -0.96
CA CYS A 382 -5.74 7.08 -0.92
C CYS A 382 -6.58 6.68 -2.16
N PHE A 383 -6.04 5.97 -3.16
CA PHE A 383 -6.78 5.59 -4.37
C PHE A 383 -6.53 4.14 -4.79
N PRO A 384 -7.58 3.36 -5.11
CA PRO A 384 -9.00 3.70 -5.09
C PRO A 384 -9.69 3.55 -3.73
N ALA A 385 -9.00 3.07 -2.69
CA ALA A 385 -9.57 2.82 -1.36
C ALA A 385 -9.12 3.90 -0.33
N PRO A 386 -9.74 5.09 -0.31
CA PRO A 386 -9.38 6.17 0.60
C PRO A 386 -9.86 5.93 2.03
N PRO A 387 -9.23 6.57 3.03
CA PRO A 387 -9.87 6.78 4.32
C PRO A 387 -11.07 7.74 4.19
N ILE A 388 -11.91 7.82 5.22
CA ILE A 388 -13.05 8.77 5.29
C ILE A 388 -12.74 10.00 6.16
N GLY A 389 -11.66 9.94 6.94
CA GLY A 389 -11.12 11.03 7.76
C GLY A 389 -9.59 11.01 7.71
N ILE A 390 -8.97 12.18 7.88
CA ILE A 390 -7.51 12.34 7.84
C ILE A 390 -7.11 13.34 8.94
N ASN A 391 -6.06 13.04 9.71
CA ASN A 391 -5.58 13.91 10.80
C ASN A 391 -4.06 14.10 10.78
N LEU A 392 -3.61 15.19 10.15
CA LEU A 392 -2.19 15.43 9.83
C LEU A 392 -1.65 16.74 10.43
N PRO A 393 -0.32 16.87 10.58
CA PRO A 393 0.74 15.92 10.24
C PRO A 393 0.93 14.82 11.29
N ASN A 394 1.75 13.82 10.98
CA ASN A 394 2.09 12.70 11.87
C ASN A 394 3.15 13.04 12.93
N ALA A 395 4.00 14.06 12.70
CA ALA A 395 5.03 14.45 13.67
C ALA A 395 4.43 15.01 14.97
N ASP A 396 4.53 14.25 16.06
CA ASP A 396 3.95 14.59 17.37
C ASP A 396 4.34 15.97 17.90
N TRP A 397 5.61 16.37 17.71
CA TRP A 397 6.09 17.66 18.18
C TRP A 397 5.44 18.82 17.42
N ILE A 398 5.21 18.67 16.11
CA ILE A 398 4.50 19.66 15.30
C ILE A 398 3.04 19.76 15.78
N ARG A 399 2.38 18.61 15.99
CA ARG A 399 1.00 18.58 16.51
C ARG A 399 0.88 19.29 17.86
N LYS A 400 1.84 19.07 18.76
CA LYS A 400 1.88 19.65 20.10
C LYS A 400 2.11 21.17 20.09
N ASP A 401 3.02 21.64 19.25
CA ASP A 401 3.51 23.02 19.29
C ASP A 401 2.78 23.94 18.29
N TYR A 402 2.34 23.41 17.15
CA TYR A 402 1.72 24.15 16.05
C TYR A 402 0.28 23.72 15.74
N GLY A 403 -0.14 22.53 16.16
CA GLY A 403 -1.49 21.99 15.94
C GLY A 403 -1.55 20.96 14.81
N SER A 404 -2.77 20.50 14.51
CA SER A 404 -3.06 19.60 13.40
C SER A 404 -4.29 20.07 12.60
N LYS A 405 -4.45 19.52 11.40
CA LYS A 405 -5.67 19.61 10.59
C LYS A 405 -6.34 18.24 10.60
N SER A 406 -7.58 18.22 11.09
CA SER A 406 -8.44 17.05 11.05
C SER A 406 -9.56 17.31 10.04
N VAL A 407 -9.77 16.38 9.12
CA VAL A 407 -10.71 16.54 8.02
C VAL A 407 -11.62 15.33 7.87
N THR A 408 -12.88 15.59 7.51
CA THR A 408 -13.88 14.57 7.20
C THR A 408 -14.29 14.69 5.74
N ILE A 409 -14.24 13.59 4.98
CA ILE A 409 -14.48 13.60 3.54
C ILE A 409 -15.96 13.36 3.22
N THR A 410 -16.72 14.45 3.04
CA THR A 410 -18.18 14.40 3.04
C THR A 410 -18.76 13.77 1.78
N ASN A 411 -18.22 14.09 0.61
CA ASN A 411 -18.73 13.58 -0.66
C ASN A 411 -18.45 12.08 -0.90
N LEU A 412 -17.41 11.52 -0.26
CA LEU A 412 -17.16 10.08 -0.29
C LEU A 412 -18.09 9.31 0.66
N MET A 413 -18.35 9.86 1.86
CA MET A 413 -19.34 9.31 2.79
C MET A 413 -20.72 9.27 2.15
N GLU A 414 -21.13 10.38 1.51
CA GLU A 414 -22.39 10.42 0.75
C GLU A 414 -22.41 9.38 -0.37
N ALA A 415 -21.30 9.22 -1.12
CA ALA A 415 -21.22 8.22 -2.16
C ALA A 415 -21.34 6.77 -1.64
N TYR A 416 -20.79 6.47 -0.46
CA TYR A 416 -20.99 5.19 0.22
C TYR A 416 -22.46 4.95 0.55
N ASP A 417 -23.12 5.95 1.14
CA ASP A 417 -24.53 5.86 1.51
C ASP A 417 -25.43 5.66 0.29
N LYS A 418 -25.22 6.46 -0.76
CA LYS A 418 -25.99 6.39 -2.01
C LYS A 418 -25.76 5.07 -2.74
N ALA A 419 -24.52 4.57 -2.80
CA ALA A 419 -24.24 3.25 -3.37
C ALA A 419 -24.91 2.12 -2.57
N ALA A 420 -25.00 2.25 -1.24
CA ALA A 420 -25.71 1.28 -0.41
C ALA A 420 -27.24 1.32 -0.63
N GLU A 421 -27.80 2.51 -0.89
CA GLU A 421 -29.22 2.71 -1.24
C GLU A 421 -29.59 2.12 -2.61
N GLU A 422 -28.64 2.06 -3.56
CA GLU A 422 -28.83 1.45 -4.88
C GLU A 422 -28.96 -0.09 -4.85
N SER A 423 -28.48 -0.73 -3.77
CA SER A 423 -28.58 -2.18 -3.62
C SER A 423 -29.98 -2.60 -3.13
N PRO A 424 -30.63 -3.60 -3.77
CA PRO A 424 -31.91 -4.11 -3.31
C PRO A 424 -31.82 -4.88 -1.97
N LYS A 425 -30.60 -5.22 -1.54
CA LYS A 425 -30.30 -5.89 -0.27
C LYS A 425 -29.32 -5.02 0.52
N SER A 426 -29.54 -4.87 1.82
CA SER A 426 -28.64 -4.09 2.67
C SER A 426 -28.32 -4.81 3.97
N VAL A 427 -27.12 -4.55 4.48
CA VAL A 427 -26.69 -5.02 5.80
C VAL A 427 -27.67 -4.53 6.88
N LEU A 428 -28.12 -3.27 6.78
CA LEU A 428 -29.13 -2.70 7.66
C LEU A 428 -30.41 -3.56 7.70
N ALA A 429 -30.98 -3.92 6.55
CA ALA A 429 -32.22 -4.69 6.52
C ALA A 429 -32.08 -6.14 7.02
N GLU A 430 -30.91 -6.74 6.85
CA GLU A 430 -30.64 -8.12 7.28
C GLU A 430 -30.26 -8.23 8.76
N PHE A 431 -29.54 -7.25 9.29
CA PHE A 431 -28.94 -7.30 10.62
C PHE A 431 -29.63 -6.40 11.67
N ALA A 432 -30.51 -5.48 11.27
CA ALA A 432 -31.42 -4.80 12.20
C ALA A 432 -32.57 -5.72 12.65
N TYR A 433 -32.99 -5.59 13.91
CA TYR A 433 -34.03 -6.47 14.46
C TYR A 433 -35.44 -6.08 14.00
N SER A 434 -35.70 -4.78 13.82
CA SER A 434 -37.05 -4.24 13.62
C SER A 434 -37.11 -3.19 12.51
N GLN A 435 -38.32 -3.01 11.95
CA GLN A 435 -38.56 -1.95 10.97
C GLN A 435 -38.36 -0.55 11.57
N GLU A 436 -38.65 -0.38 12.87
CA GLU A 436 -38.42 0.87 13.60
C GLU A 436 -36.93 1.25 13.63
N GLU A 437 -36.05 0.29 13.93
CA GLU A 437 -34.60 0.49 13.86
C GLU A 437 -34.15 0.84 12.43
N ILE A 438 -34.69 0.14 11.42
CA ILE A 438 -34.38 0.41 10.02
C ILE A 438 -34.80 1.84 9.63
N ASP A 439 -36.01 2.26 9.97
CA ASP A 439 -36.54 3.58 9.65
C ASP A 439 -35.77 4.69 10.38
N LEU A 440 -35.36 4.45 11.64
CA LEU A 440 -34.50 5.32 12.42
C LEU A 440 -33.13 5.51 11.73
N CYS A 441 -32.46 4.41 11.37
CA CYS A 441 -31.17 4.46 10.68
C CYS A 441 -31.28 5.10 9.30
N LYS A 442 -32.35 4.86 8.53
CA LYS A 442 -32.56 5.54 7.24
C LYS A 442 -32.79 7.04 7.40
N LYS A 443 -33.42 7.46 8.49
CA LYS A 443 -33.73 8.87 8.74
C LYS A 443 -32.53 9.66 9.24
N TYR A 444 -31.75 9.09 10.16
CA TYR A 444 -30.70 9.82 10.87
C TYR A 444 -29.29 9.26 10.70
N GLY A 445 -29.14 8.03 10.18
CA GLY A 445 -27.88 7.29 10.19
C GLY A 445 -26.72 8.07 9.57
N SER A 446 -26.86 8.51 8.33
CA SER A 446 -25.83 9.29 7.63
C SER A 446 -25.39 10.53 8.43
N HIS A 447 -26.35 11.34 8.90
CA HIS A 447 -26.05 12.54 9.68
C HIS A 447 -25.42 12.21 11.05
N ALA A 448 -25.93 11.19 11.73
CA ALA A 448 -25.43 10.78 13.04
C ALA A 448 -24.02 10.18 12.96
N ASP A 449 -23.74 9.40 11.92
CA ASP A 449 -22.40 8.86 11.64
C ASP A 449 -21.41 9.99 11.34
N VAL A 450 -21.79 10.98 10.53
CA VAL A 450 -20.97 12.18 10.30
C VAL A 450 -20.67 12.95 11.59
N VAL A 451 -21.67 13.16 12.46
CA VAL A 451 -21.46 13.85 13.75
C VAL A 451 -20.59 13.04 14.70
N HIS A 452 -20.75 11.71 14.73
CA HIS A 452 -19.89 10.81 15.49
C HIS A 452 -18.44 10.94 15.02
N THR A 453 -18.20 10.86 13.71
CA THR A 453 -16.86 11.05 13.13
C THR A 453 -16.30 12.44 13.42
N ASP A 454 -17.10 13.51 13.27
CA ASP A 454 -16.68 14.86 13.65
C ASP A 454 -16.20 14.87 15.12
N LEU A 455 -16.94 14.30 16.06
CA LEU A 455 -16.51 14.27 17.47
C LEU A 455 -15.25 13.42 17.70
N HIS A 456 -15.18 12.24 17.09
CA HIS A 456 -14.00 11.35 17.15
C HIS A 456 -12.74 12.07 16.69
N GLU A 457 -12.81 12.69 15.52
CA GLU A 457 -11.66 13.27 14.81
C GLU A 457 -11.27 14.64 15.38
N CYS A 458 -12.25 15.50 15.65
CA CYS A 458 -11.99 16.88 16.08
C CYS A 458 -11.54 16.93 17.54
N LEU A 459 -12.15 16.11 18.39
CA LEU A 459 -12.03 16.22 19.85
C LEU A 459 -11.65 14.90 20.52
N GLY A 460 -12.06 13.75 19.99
CA GLY A 460 -11.76 12.43 20.55
C GLY A 460 -10.27 12.26 20.74
N HIS A 461 -9.49 12.22 19.66
CA HIS A 461 -8.02 12.16 19.73
C HIS A 461 -7.37 13.34 20.48
N GLY A 462 -7.98 14.52 20.39
CA GLY A 462 -7.47 15.75 20.99
C GLY A 462 -7.74 15.89 22.50
N SER A 463 -8.65 15.10 23.08
CA SER A 463 -9.07 15.20 24.48
C SER A 463 -8.14 14.45 25.44
N GLY A 464 -8.16 14.86 26.70
CA GLY A 464 -7.39 14.21 27.76
C GLY A 464 -5.86 14.43 27.67
N GLN A 465 -5.17 14.15 28.78
CA GLN A 465 -3.71 14.28 28.90
C GLN A 465 -3.09 13.09 29.65
N LEU A 466 -1.85 12.76 29.27
CA LEU A 466 -1.04 11.81 30.02
C LEU A 466 -0.59 12.40 31.37
N LEU A 467 -0.34 11.55 32.36
CA LEU A 467 0.40 12.00 33.53
C LEU A 467 1.83 12.40 33.12
N PRO A 468 2.47 13.38 33.79
CA PRO A 468 3.80 13.86 33.42
C PRO A 468 4.90 12.80 33.39
N THR A 469 4.70 11.69 34.09
CA THR A 469 5.65 10.57 34.20
C THR A 469 5.37 9.44 33.20
N THR A 470 4.27 9.50 32.47
CA THR A 470 3.82 8.43 31.58
C THR A 470 4.47 8.59 30.21
N SER A 471 5.09 7.51 29.72
CA SER A 471 5.56 7.46 28.34
C SER A 471 4.38 7.32 27.37
N PRO A 472 4.32 8.09 26.27
CA PRO A 472 3.31 7.91 25.21
C PRO A 472 3.30 6.49 24.64
N ASN A 473 4.46 5.82 24.61
CA ASN A 473 4.62 4.48 24.04
C ASN A 473 4.44 3.35 25.08
N SER A 474 3.88 3.65 26.24
CA SER A 474 3.73 2.69 27.35
C SER A 474 2.80 1.52 27.03
N LEU A 475 1.82 1.71 26.13
CA LEU A 475 0.83 0.69 25.77
C LEU A 475 1.26 -0.25 24.62
N LYS A 476 2.38 0.06 23.95
CA LYS A 476 3.00 -0.78 22.91
C LYS A 476 1.97 -1.27 21.87
N GLU A 477 1.88 -2.59 21.66
CA GLU A 477 1.03 -3.22 20.65
C GLU A 477 -0.49 -2.98 20.85
N TYR A 478 -0.91 -2.55 22.04
CA TYR A 478 -2.31 -2.24 22.33
C TYR A 478 -2.65 -0.77 22.17
N ASN A 479 -1.67 0.09 21.88
CA ASN A 479 -1.86 1.54 21.86
C ASN A 479 -2.93 1.97 20.84
N SER A 480 -2.85 1.47 19.60
CA SER A 480 -3.75 1.89 18.52
C SER A 480 -5.20 1.52 18.83
N ALA A 481 -5.50 0.25 19.11
CA ALA A 481 -6.85 -0.19 19.45
C ALA A 481 -7.45 0.56 20.67
N LEU A 482 -6.63 0.89 21.68
CA LEU A 482 -7.08 1.64 22.85
C LEU A 482 -7.28 3.13 22.57
N GLU A 483 -6.47 3.72 21.70
CA GLU A 483 -6.62 5.12 21.30
C GLU A 483 -7.87 5.32 20.44
N GLU A 484 -8.13 4.41 19.51
CA GLU A 484 -9.37 4.38 18.71
C GLU A 484 -10.59 4.21 19.62
N ALA A 485 -10.55 3.25 20.54
CA ALA A 485 -11.65 3.03 21.48
C ALA A 485 -11.97 4.29 22.29
N ARG A 486 -10.93 5.03 22.70
CA ARG A 486 -11.08 6.27 23.46
C ARG A 486 -11.76 7.36 22.64
N ALA A 487 -11.35 7.53 21.38
CA ALA A 487 -11.91 8.53 20.47
C ALA A 487 -13.36 8.19 20.09
N ASP A 488 -13.67 6.92 19.78
CA ASP A 488 -15.04 6.46 19.50
C ASP A 488 -15.95 6.61 20.72
N LEU A 489 -15.48 6.27 21.93
CA LEU A 489 -16.25 6.48 23.16
C LEU A 489 -16.54 7.95 23.43
N PHE A 490 -15.59 8.84 23.14
CA PHE A 490 -15.82 10.28 23.24
C PHE A 490 -16.94 10.73 22.29
N GLY A 491 -16.88 10.29 21.03
CA GLY A 491 -17.90 10.56 20.03
C GLY A 491 -19.28 10.01 20.42
N LEU A 492 -19.35 8.74 20.82
CA LEU A 492 -20.58 8.09 21.26
C LEU A 492 -21.18 8.77 22.49
N TYR A 493 -20.37 9.08 23.51
CA TYR A 493 -20.86 9.72 24.73
C TYR A 493 -21.49 11.09 24.47
N TYR A 494 -20.84 11.91 23.62
CA TYR A 494 -21.30 13.27 23.34
C TYR A 494 -22.36 13.38 22.25
N CYS A 495 -22.43 12.45 21.30
CA CYS A 495 -23.52 12.41 20.31
C CYS A 495 -24.91 12.46 20.96
N ALA A 496 -25.04 11.86 22.15
CA ALA A 496 -26.28 11.79 22.91
C ALA A 496 -26.47 12.94 23.92
N ASP A 497 -25.58 13.93 23.96
CA ASP A 497 -25.70 15.05 24.88
C ASP A 497 -26.68 16.13 24.35
N PRO A 498 -27.57 16.68 25.19
CA PRO A 498 -28.47 17.76 24.81
C PRO A 498 -27.78 18.98 24.17
N ILE A 499 -26.53 19.28 24.54
CA ILE A 499 -25.75 20.37 23.94
C ILE A 499 -25.68 20.25 22.41
N MET A 500 -25.70 19.02 21.87
CA MET A 500 -25.60 18.79 20.43
C MET A 500 -26.82 19.31 19.68
N VAL A 501 -28.01 19.25 20.29
CA VAL A 501 -29.23 19.84 19.73
C VAL A 501 -29.25 21.35 19.96
N GLU A 502 -28.82 21.81 21.14
CA GLU A 502 -28.76 23.25 21.47
C GLU A 502 -27.83 24.02 20.53
N LEU A 503 -26.71 23.40 20.14
CA LEU A 503 -25.75 23.94 19.17
C LEU A 503 -26.20 23.77 17.71
N GLY A 504 -27.33 23.11 17.46
CA GLY A 504 -27.87 22.85 16.12
C GLY A 504 -27.06 21.84 15.31
N ILE A 505 -26.23 21.02 15.97
CA ILE A 505 -25.42 19.97 15.34
C ILE A 505 -26.27 18.72 15.10
N MET A 506 -27.01 18.27 16.10
CA MET A 506 -28.02 17.22 15.98
C MET A 506 -29.41 17.83 15.71
N PRO A 507 -30.24 17.22 14.85
CA PRO A 507 -31.56 17.76 14.54
C PRO A 507 -32.55 17.63 15.70
N ASP A 508 -32.42 16.58 16.51
CA ASP A 508 -33.25 16.28 17.69
C ASP A 508 -32.58 15.22 18.58
N MET A 509 -33.20 14.93 19.74
CA MET A 509 -32.70 13.93 20.71
C MET A 509 -32.97 12.47 20.30
N GLU A 510 -33.52 12.20 19.12
CA GLU A 510 -33.70 10.84 18.62
C GLU A 510 -32.56 10.44 17.67
N ALA A 511 -31.92 11.41 17.02
CA ALA A 511 -30.90 11.17 16.00
C ALA A 511 -29.73 10.30 16.47
N TYR A 512 -29.21 10.51 17.68
CA TYR A 512 -28.05 9.77 18.21
C TYR A 512 -28.30 8.25 18.31
N LYS A 513 -29.57 7.84 18.45
CA LYS A 513 -29.95 6.44 18.58
C LYS A 513 -29.62 5.64 17.32
N ALA A 514 -29.59 6.28 16.15
CA ALA A 514 -29.16 5.66 14.91
C ALA A 514 -27.66 5.28 14.95
N ALA A 515 -26.80 6.20 15.42
CA ALA A 515 -25.37 5.93 15.60
C ALA A 515 -25.14 4.81 16.63
N TYR A 516 -25.84 4.82 17.77
CA TYR A 516 -25.70 3.77 18.79
C TYR A 516 -26.13 2.40 18.26
N ALA A 517 -27.27 2.31 17.57
CA ALA A 517 -27.75 1.07 16.97
C ALA A 517 -26.75 0.53 15.93
N ASN A 518 -26.24 1.42 15.07
CA ASN A 518 -25.24 1.06 14.08
C ASN A 518 -23.95 0.56 14.73
N PHE A 519 -23.43 1.26 15.74
CA PHE A 519 -22.19 0.94 16.43
C PHE A 519 -22.24 -0.43 17.12
N ILE A 520 -23.29 -0.70 17.91
CA ILE A 520 -23.45 -1.98 18.61
C ILE A 520 -23.64 -3.13 17.63
N ARG A 521 -24.48 -2.95 16.60
CA ARG A 521 -24.70 -3.96 15.56
C ARG A 521 -23.42 -4.25 14.79
N ASN A 522 -22.64 -3.23 14.48
CA ASN A 522 -21.36 -3.36 13.81
C ASN A 522 -20.34 -4.10 14.68
N GLY A 523 -20.05 -3.55 15.86
CA GLY A 523 -19.00 -4.00 16.76
C GLY A 523 -19.16 -5.45 17.23
N ILE A 524 -20.36 -5.87 17.60
CA ILE A 524 -20.58 -7.26 18.07
C ILE A 524 -20.73 -8.24 16.92
N MET A 525 -21.20 -7.79 15.75
CA MET A 525 -21.82 -8.71 14.80
C MET A 525 -21.48 -8.45 13.34
N SER A 526 -21.99 -7.39 12.70
CA SER A 526 -21.92 -7.30 11.23
C SER A 526 -20.50 -7.13 10.71
N GLN A 527 -19.57 -6.61 11.52
CA GLN A 527 -18.16 -6.49 11.12
C GLN A 527 -17.47 -7.84 10.92
N LEU A 528 -17.95 -8.91 11.56
CA LEU A 528 -17.38 -10.26 11.44
C LEU A 528 -17.48 -10.82 10.01
N SER A 529 -18.30 -10.21 9.14
CA SER A 529 -18.34 -10.53 7.71
C SER A 529 -16.97 -10.38 7.01
N ARG A 530 -16.12 -9.47 7.52
CA ARG A 530 -14.77 -9.16 7.01
C ARG A 530 -13.68 -10.15 7.49
N ILE A 531 -14.01 -11.06 8.40
CA ILE A 531 -13.06 -11.98 9.01
C ILE A 531 -13.27 -13.37 8.42
N GLU A 532 -12.18 -14.07 8.09
CA GLU A 532 -12.25 -15.47 7.66
C GLU A 532 -12.59 -16.41 8.82
N LEU A 533 -13.36 -17.46 8.54
CA LEU A 533 -13.77 -18.43 9.57
C LEU A 533 -12.56 -19.02 10.29
N GLY A 534 -12.58 -18.96 11.62
CA GLY A 534 -11.50 -19.47 12.48
C GLY A 534 -10.37 -18.47 12.76
N LYS A 535 -10.39 -17.28 12.15
CA LYS A 535 -9.47 -16.18 12.47
C LYS A 535 -10.05 -15.27 13.56
N ASN A 536 -9.18 -14.55 14.24
CA ASN A 536 -9.53 -13.53 15.24
C ASN A 536 -9.55 -12.12 14.62
N VAL A 537 -10.02 -11.13 15.38
CA VAL A 537 -9.92 -9.73 14.98
C VAL A 537 -8.48 -9.23 15.18
N THR A 538 -7.86 -8.72 14.12
CA THR A 538 -6.47 -8.24 14.13
C THR A 538 -6.34 -6.73 13.91
N GLU A 539 -7.27 -6.12 13.17
CA GLU A 539 -7.23 -4.69 12.83
C GLU A 539 -7.75 -3.81 13.97
N SER A 540 -7.04 -2.72 14.27
CA SER A 540 -7.26 -1.87 15.45
C SER A 540 -8.66 -1.25 15.51
N HIS A 541 -9.18 -0.74 14.39
CA HIS A 541 -10.53 -0.16 14.32
C HIS A 541 -11.65 -1.22 14.36
N MET A 542 -11.35 -2.50 14.12
CA MET A 542 -12.30 -3.57 14.36
C MET A 542 -12.27 -4.03 15.82
N GLN A 543 -11.06 -4.05 16.38
CA GLN A 543 -10.80 -4.40 17.77
C GLN A 543 -11.48 -3.43 18.73
N ASP A 544 -11.35 -2.12 18.51
CA ASP A 544 -11.92 -1.10 19.38
C ASP A 544 -13.47 -1.14 19.39
N ARG A 545 -14.11 -1.22 18.21
CA ARG A 545 -15.57 -1.31 18.07
C ARG A 545 -16.12 -2.54 18.76
N LYS A 546 -15.40 -3.67 18.64
CA LYS A 546 -15.74 -4.91 19.32
C LYS A 546 -15.57 -4.78 20.84
N LEU A 547 -14.45 -4.20 21.28
CA LEU A 547 -14.15 -3.94 22.69
C LEU A 547 -15.28 -3.15 23.35
N ILE A 548 -15.62 -1.99 22.79
CA ILE A 548 -16.66 -1.11 23.32
C ILE A 548 -18.00 -1.86 23.38
N SER A 549 -18.39 -2.48 22.27
CA SER A 549 -19.71 -3.07 22.16
C SER A 549 -19.89 -4.31 23.05
N GLU A 550 -18.88 -5.18 23.14
CA GLU A 550 -18.93 -6.35 24.02
C GLU A 550 -18.81 -5.98 25.50
N TRP A 551 -17.98 -4.99 25.84
CA TRP A 551 -17.89 -4.50 27.21
C TRP A 551 -19.23 -3.93 27.67
N CYS A 552 -19.87 -3.07 26.87
CA CYS A 552 -21.18 -2.52 27.19
C CYS A 552 -22.27 -3.60 27.23
N TYR A 553 -22.21 -4.61 26.35
CA TYR A 553 -23.12 -5.74 26.39
C TYR A 553 -22.96 -6.56 27.68
N GLU A 554 -21.72 -6.84 28.12
CA GLU A 554 -21.45 -7.56 29.35
C GLU A 554 -21.91 -6.76 30.58
N LYS A 555 -21.50 -5.49 30.68
CA LYS A 555 -21.79 -4.65 31.86
C LYS A 555 -23.25 -4.23 31.95
N GLY A 556 -23.93 -4.08 30.82
CA GLY A 556 -25.36 -3.77 30.75
C GLY A 556 -26.29 -4.96 30.95
N LYS A 557 -25.76 -6.18 31.13
CA LYS A 557 -26.55 -7.42 31.11
C LYS A 557 -27.57 -7.52 32.24
N ASP A 558 -27.21 -7.14 33.46
CA ASP A 558 -28.10 -7.23 34.63
C ASP A 558 -29.31 -6.29 34.52
N ASP A 559 -29.13 -5.18 33.79
CA ASP A 559 -30.16 -4.17 33.51
C ASP A 559 -30.85 -4.36 32.15
N ASN A 560 -30.46 -5.39 31.39
CA ASN A 560 -30.93 -5.68 30.04
C ASN A 560 -30.79 -4.50 29.06
N VAL A 561 -29.69 -3.73 29.17
CA VAL A 561 -29.42 -2.54 28.35
C VAL A 561 -29.31 -2.89 26.87
N ILE A 562 -28.54 -3.94 26.56
CA ILE A 562 -28.42 -4.55 25.24
C ILE A 562 -28.87 -6.01 25.35
N GLU A 563 -29.87 -6.40 24.57
CA GLU A 563 -30.46 -7.73 24.57
C GLU A 563 -30.06 -8.51 23.32
N LYS A 564 -29.56 -9.74 23.53
CA LYS A 564 -29.37 -10.71 22.43
C LYS A 564 -30.68 -11.43 22.16
N LYS A 565 -31.33 -11.11 21.05
CA LYS A 565 -32.56 -11.79 20.57
C LYS A 565 -32.23 -12.80 19.48
N VAL A 566 -33.03 -13.87 19.41
CA VAL A 566 -32.99 -14.81 18.29
C VAL A 566 -34.38 -14.87 17.66
N LYS A 567 -34.45 -14.64 16.35
CA LYS A 567 -35.68 -14.70 15.55
C LYS A 567 -35.41 -15.52 14.29
N ASP A 568 -36.20 -16.55 14.05
CA ASP A 568 -36.08 -17.43 12.88
C ASP A 568 -34.65 -18.01 12.70
N GLY A 569 -34.00 -18.34 13.83
CA GLY A 569 -32.63 -18.85 13.87
C GLY A 569 -31.52 -17.80 13.67
N LYS A 570 -31.88 -16.52 13.52
CA LYS A 570 -30.95 -15.40 13.36
C LYS A 570 -30.79 -14.61 14.66
N THR A 571 -29.55 -14.32 15.03
CA THR A 571 -29.16 -13.49 16.17
C THR A 571 -29.29 -12.01 15.86
N TYR A 572 -29.73 -11.22 16.83
CA TYR A 572 -29.80 -9.76 16.79
C TYR A 572 -29.41 -9.18 18.15
N PHE A 573 -28.79 -7.99 18.16
CA PHE A 573 -28.49 -7.24 19.38
C PHE A 573 -29.35 -5.97 19.39
N VAL A 574 -30.20 -5.84 20.40
CA VAL A 574 -31.22 -4.78 20.49
C VAL A 574 -30.93 -3.91 21.71
N ILE A 575 -30.86 -2.60 21.50
CA ILE A 575 -30.71 -1.64 22.59
C ILE A 575 -32.09 -1.38 23.18
N ASN A 576 -32.28 -1.69 24.46
CA ASN A 576 -33.52 -1.44 25.18
C ASN A 576 -33.49 -0.12 25.97
N ASP A 577 -32.30 0.34 26.37
CA ASP A 577 -32.13 1.57 27.16
C ASP A 577 -30.91 2.36 26.66
N TYR A 578 -31.17 3.37 25.82
CA TYR A 578 -30.14 4.20 25.20
C TYR A 578 -29.44 5.14 26.21
N GLU A 579 -30.16 5.61 27.23
CA GLU A 579 -29.61 6.48 28.28
C GLU A 579 -28.64 5.71 29.17
N LYS A 580 -29.00 4.49 29.59
CA LYS A 580 -28.07 3.62 30.32
C LYS A 580 -26.86 3.23 29.47
N LEU A 581 -27.05 3.00 28.17
CA LEU A 581 -25.93 2.71 27.28
C LEU A 581 -24.95 3.89 27.19
N ARG A 582 -25.46 5.14 27.13
CA ARG A 582 -24.62 6.34 27.24
C ARG A 582 -23.82 6.36 28.55
N GLY A 583 -24.44 5.98 29.65
CA GLY A 583 -23.76 5.85 30.95
C GLY A 583 -22.59 4.86 30.90
N LEU A 584 -22.81 3.68 30.31
CA LEU A 584 -21.77 2.66 30.12
C LEU A 584 -20.63 3.15 29.22
N PHE A 585 -20.93 3.91 28.15
CA PHE A 585 -19.88 4.55 27.34
C PHE A 585 -19.04 5.52 28.17
N GLY A 586 -19.67 6.31 29.05
CA GLY A 586 -18.94 7.22 29.95
C GLY A 586 -18.04 6.50 30.95
N GLU A 587 -18.52 5.38 31.54
CA GLU A 587 -17.72 4.55 32.45
C GLU A 587 -16.50 3.94 31.74
N LEU A 588 -16.70 3.39 30.54
CA LEU A 588 -15.61 2.81 29.77
C LEU A 588 -14.63 3.89 29.30
N LEU A 589 -15.11 5.07 28.88
CA LEU A 589 -14.26 6.20 28.48
C LEU A 589 -13.33 6.61 29.63
N ALA A 590 -13.86 6.68 30.86
CA ALA A 590 -13.08 6.99 32.04
C ALA A 590 -11.98 5.95 32.31
N GLU A 591 -12.27 4.66 32.15
CA GLU A 591 -11.27 3.59 32.36
C GLU A 591 -10.22 3.55 31.25
N ILE A 592 -10.61 3.68 29.97
CA ILE A 592 -9.66 3.73 28.86
C ILE A 592 -8.76 4.96 28.98
N GLN A 593 -9.31 6.13 29.34
CA GLN A 593 -8.52 7.33 29.59
C GLN A 593 -7.54 7.12 30.75
N ARG A 594 -7.94 6.46 31.84
CA ARG A 594 -7.04 6.13 32.96
C ARG A 594 -5.88 5.25 32.48
N ILE A 595 -6.19 4.18 31.75
CA ILE A 595 -5.20 3.23 31.23
C ILE A 595 -4.16 3.96 30.36
N LYS A 596 -4.63 4.81 29.44
CA LYS A 596 -3.76 5.65 28.61
C LYS A 596 -2.92 6.60 29.44
N SER A 597 -3.57 7.38 30.31
CA SER A 597 -2.89 8.45 31.05
C SER A 597 -1.89 7.96 32.10
N GLU A 598 -2.11 6.78 32.67
CA GLU A 598 -1.21 6.13 33.64
C GLU A 598 -0.19 5.19 32.97
N GLY A 599 -0.38 4.86 31.68
CA GLY A 599 0.46 3.91 30.96
C GLY A 599 0.33 2.48 31.48
N ASP A 600 -0.89 2.10 31.88
CA ASP A 600 -1.20 0.82 32.50
C ASP A 600 -1.30 -0.30 31.45
N TYR A 601 -0.14 -0.74 30.98
CA TYR A 601 -0.03 -1.77 29.94
C TYR A 601 -0.81 -3.05 30.27
N GLU A 602 -0.76 -3.52 31.52
CA GLU A 602 -1.42 -4.77 31.91
C GLU A 602 -2.95 -4.66 31.87
N ALA A 603 -3.51 -3.52 32.31
CA ALA A 603 -4.94 -3.28 32.19
C ALA A 603 -5.37 -3.11 30.72
N GLY A 604 -4.59 -2.37 29.93
CA GLY A 604 -4.82 -2.20 28.49
C GLY A 604 -4.82 -3.53 27.75
N LYS A 605 -3.77 -4.33 27.93
CA LYS A 605 -3.65 -5.70 27.42
C LYS A 605 -4.87 -6.54 27.77
N LYS A 606 -5.22 -6.58 29.06
CA LYS A 606 -6.35 -7.39 29.54
C LYS A 606 -7.65 -6.98 28.86
N MET A 607 -7.88 -5.69 28.66
CA MET A 607 -9.10 -5.18 28.04
C MET A 607 -9.19 -5.59 26.57
N VAL A 608 -8.12 -5.41 25.80
CA VAL A 608 -8.05 -5.80 24.39
C VAL A 608 -8.17 -7.33 24.25
N GLU A 609 -7.37 -8.11 24.96
CA GLU A 609 -7.39 -9.58 24.86
C GLU A 609 -8.72 -10.20 25.30
N THR A 610 -9.47 -9.53 26.19
CA THR A 610 -10.77 -10.03 26.67
C THR A 610 -11.89 -9.73 25.68
N TYR A 611 -12.01 -8.49 25.20
CA TYR A 611 -13.20 -8.04 24.47
C TYR A 611 -12.95 -7.82 22.97
N ALA A 612 -11.72 -7.55 22.55
CA ALA A 612 -11.43 -7.07 21.20
C ALA A 612 -11.01 -8.18 20.22
N VAL A 613 -10.37 -9.25 20.70
CA VAL A 613 -9.65 -10.19 19.83
C VAL A 613 -10.49 -11.40 19.43
N LYS A 614 -11.07 -12.10 20.42
CA LYS A 614 -11.67 -13.43 20.20
C LYS A 614 -13.02 -13.33 19.52
N VAL A 615 -13.26 -14.20 18.55
CA VAL A 615 -14.52 -14.31 17.80
C VAL A 615 -15.28 -15.56 18.23
N ASP A 616 -16.58 -15.45 18.54
CA ASP A 616 -17.45 -16.62 18.76
C ASP A 616 -17.66 -17.36 17.42
N PRO A 617 -17.17 -18.61 17.27
CA PRO A 617 -17.26 -19.33 16.01
C PRO A 617 -18.69 -19.57 15.52
N ALA A 618 -19.66 -19.71 16.43
CA ALA A 618 -21.05 -19.94 16.07
C ALA A 618 -21.69 -18.68 15.49
N LEU A 619 -21.50 -17.53 16.16
CA LEU A 619 -21.99 -16.24 15.67
C LEU A 619 -21.29 -15.85 14.37
N HIS A 620 -19.98 -16.08 14.26
CA HIS A 620 -19.22 -15.76 13.06
C HIS A 620 -19.71 -16.52 11.84
N LYS A 621 -19.93 -17.82 11.99
CA LYS A 621 -20.52 -18.66 10.94
C LYS A 621 -21.90 -18.14 10.54
N GLU A 622 -22.75 -17.80 11.50
CA GLU A 622 -24.07 -17.25 11.23
C GLU A 622 -23.99 -15.92 10.45
N VAL A 623 -23.11 -15.01 10.85
CA VAL A 623 -22.89 -13.73 10.18
C VAL A 623 -22.40 -13.94 8.75
N LYS A 624 -21.44 -14.84 8.53
CA LYS A 624 -20.94 -15.20 7.19
C LYS A 624 -22.05 -15.71 6.31
N GLU A 625 -22.80 -16.72 6.76
CA GLU A 625 -23.91 -17.31 5.98
C GLU A 625 -24.98 -16.26 5.62
N ARG A 626 -25.33 -15.37 6.56
CA ARG A 626 -26.29 -14.28 6.33
C ARG A 626 -25.76 -13.23 5.37
N TYR A 627 -24.51 -12.82 5.53
CA TYR A 627 -23.88 -11.81 4.68
C TYR A 627 -23.67 -12.33 3.25
N ASP A 628 -23.19 -13.57 3.10
CA ASP A 628 -23.00 -14.22 1.80
C ASP A 628 -24.32 -14.33 1.02
N ALA A 629 -25.44 -14.57 1.72
CA ALA A 629 -26.77 -14.56 1.13
C ALA A 629 -27.21 -13.17 0.60
N LEU A 630 -26.59 -12.08 1.08
CA LEU A 630 -26.78 -10.74 0.53
C LEU A 630 -26.05 -10.56 -0.80
N ASN A 631 -24.98 -11.34 -1.06
CA ASN A 631 -24.08 -11.16 -2.19
C ASN A 631 -23.57 -9.71 -2.29
N LEU A 632 -23.28 -9.10 -1.14
CA LEU A 632 -22.65 -7.78 -1.06
C LEU A 632 -21.13 -7.93 -1.03
N ARG A 633 -20.45 -6.88 -1.46
CA ARG A 633 -18.98 -6.79 -1.43
C ARG A 633 -18.53 -5.97 -0.21
N PRO A 634 -17.68 -6.54 0.66
CA PRO A 634 -17.30 -5.90 1.92
C PRO A 634 -16.36 -4.70 1.76
N TYR A 635 -15.55 -4.68 0.70
CA TYR A 635 -14.58 -3.61 0.44
C TYR A 635 -15.06 -2.70 -0.68
N GLY A 636 -14.87 -1.39 -0.50
CA GLY A 636 -15.29 -0.37 -1.46
C GLY A 636 -14.12 0.50 -1.89
N GLY A 637 -14.12 0.92 -3.15
CA GLY A 637 -13.25 2.00 -3.62
C GLY A 637 -13.91 2.81 -4.72
N PHE A 638 -13.19 3.81 -5.20
CA PHE A 638 -13.74 4.87 -6.04
C PHE A 638 -13.02 5.03 -7.38
N ILE A 639 -13.77 5.48 -8.37
CA ILE A 639 -13.26 6.05 -9.62
C ILE A 639 -13.17 7.57 -9.45
N ASN A 640 -12.04 8.17 -9.80
CA ASN A 640 -11.88 9.63 -9.79
C ASN A 640 -12.71 10.28 -10.92
N PRO A 641 -13.32 11.47 -10.71
CA PRO A 641 -13.78 12.33 -11.78
C PRO A 641 -12.61 12.91 -12.60
N ASP A 642 -12.86 13.21 -13.88
CA ASP A 642 -11.92 13.93 -14.73
C ASP A 642 -12.27 15.42 -14.77
N ILE A 643 -11.35 16.28 -14.34
CA ILE A 643 -11.46 17.73 -14.51
C ILE A 643 -10.87 18.10 -15.87
N VAL A 644 -11.70 18.60 -16.79
CA VAL A 644 -11.33 18.85 -18.19
C VAL A 644 -11.33 20.35 -18.49
N PRO A 645 -10.22 20.93 -18.96
CA PRO A 645 -10.17 22.34 -19.37
C PRO A 645 -11.02 22.58 -20.62
N VAL A 646 -11.81 23.65 -20.60
CA VAL A 646 -12.59 24.13 -21.74
C VAL A 646 -11.88 25.30 -22.37
N GLU A 647 -11.45 25.14 -23.63
CA GLU A 647 -10.72 26.19 -24.35
C GLU A 647 -11.60 26.97 -25.34
N LYS A 648 -11.42 28.29 -25.37
CA LYS A 648 -11.95 29.17 -26.43
C LYS A 648 -10.87 30.13 -26.91
N GLY A 649 -10.53 30.05 -28.20
CA GLY A 649 -9.50 30.91 -28.79
C GLY A 649 -8.10 30.69 -28.21
N GLY A 650 -7.76 29.46 -27.82
CA GLY A 650 -6.46 29.09 -27.25
C GLY A 650 -6.25 29.52 -25.80
N LYS A 651 -7.33 29.87 -25.08
CA LYS A 651 -7.31 30.17 -23.64
C LYS A 651 -8.32 29.27 -22.94
N VAL A 652 -7.95 28.76 -21.76
CA VAL A 652 -8.89 28.08 -20.87
C VAL A 652 -9.86 29.11 -20.33
N VAL A 653 -11.15 28.82 -20.46
CA VAL A 653 -12.26 29.70 -20.01
C VAL A 653 -13.11 29.07 -18.92
N ASP A 654 -13.00 27.75 -18.73
CA ASP A 654 -13.69 27.00 -17.69
C ASP A 654 -13.03 25.63 -17.50
N TYR A 655 -13.43 24.93 -16.45
CA TYR A 655 -13.12 23.52 -16.22
C TYR A 655 -14.41 22.77 -15.89
N VAL A 656 -14.70 21.73 -16.65
CA VAL A 656 -15.90 20.90 -16.48
C VAL A 656 -15.53 19.54 -15.91
N ILE A 657 -16.43 18.95 -15.14
CA ILE A 657 -16.21 17.62 -14.57
C ILE A 657 -16.89 16.58 -15.46
N ASN A 658 -16.11 15.58 -15.85
CA ASN A 658 -16.62 14.35 -16.42
C ASN A 658 -16.54 13.25 -15.36
N TYR A 659 -17.61 12.47 -15.21
CA TYR A 659 -17.64 11.36 -14.27
C TYR A 659 -17.49 10.04 -15.03
N PRO A 660 -16.28 9.45 -15.17
CA PRO A 660 -16.11 8.15 -15.82
C PRO A 660 -16.80 7.04 -15.00
N SER A 661 -17.22 5.96 -15.66
CA SER A 661 -17.93 4.83 -15.04
C SER A 661 -17.30 3.46 -15.31
N ASP A 662 -16.13 3.45 -15.94
CA ASP A 662 -15.37 2.24 -16.24
C ASP A 662 -14.04 2.26 -15.47
N PHE A 663 -13.98 1.41 -14.44
CA PHE A 663 -12.82 1.28 -13.56
C PHE A 663 -11.56 0.85 -14.32
N VAL A 664 -11.71 -0.12 -15.22
CA VAL A 664 -10.58 -0.67 -15.98
C VAL A 664 -10.06 0.38 -16.95
N GLN A 665 -10.96 1.08 -17.65
CA GLN A 665 -10.57 2.11 -18.59
C GLN A 665 -9.82 3.26 -17.92
N GLN A 666 -10.26 3.72 -16.74
CA GLN A 666 -9.54 4.76 -15.99
C GLN A 666 -8.11 4.33 -15.64
N HIS A 667 -7.92 3.09 -15.17
CA HIS A 667 -6.59 2.58 -14.87
C HIS A 667 -5.71 2.43 -16.12
N LEU A 668 -6.27 2.02 -17.25
CA LEU A 668 -5.55 1.96 -18.54
C LEU A 668 -5.13 3.35 -19.03
N ASP A 669 -6.00 4.35 -18.87
CA ASP A 669 -5.70 5.73 -19.24
C ASP A 669 -4.64 6.33 -18.31
N TYR A 670 -4.70 6.01 -17.02
CA TYR A 670 -3.66 6.38 -16.07
C TYR A 670 -2.32 5.70 -16.37
N GLY A 671 -2.32 4.42 -16.75
CA GLY A 671 -1.11 3.71 -17.19
C GLY A 671 -0.44 4.35 -18.41
N LYS A 672 -1.21 4.97 -19.31
CA LYS A 672 -0.68 5.70 -20.47
C LYS A 672 -0.17 7.09 -20.14
N LYS A 673 -0.86 7.82 -19.25
CA LYS A 673 -0.60 9.24 -19.00
C LYS A 673 0.32 9.50 -17.80
N TYR A 674 0.29 8.63 -16.79
CA TYR A 674 0.95 8.84 -15.50
C TYR A 674 1.85 7.65 -15.11
N SER A 675 2.61 7.11 -16.07
CA SER A 675 3.62 6.08 -15.81
C SER A 675 5.02 6.66 -15.94
N PHE A 676 5.61 6.98 -14.80
CA PHE A 676 6.91 7.68 -14.70
C PHE A 676 7.95 6.92 -13.88
N VAL A 677 7.60 5.76 -13.32
CA VAL A 677 8.57 4.87 -12.68
C VAL A 677 8.82 3.69 -13.61
N LYS A 678 10.09 3.36 -13.80
CA LYS A 678 10.48 2.21 -14.61
C LYS A 678 10.12 0.94 -13.88
N GLU A 679 9.52 0.02 -14.63
CA GLU A 679 9.36 -1.37 -14.24
C GLU A 679 10.72 -1.99 -13.89
N ASN A 680 10.66 -3.00 -13.03
CA ASN A 680 11.80 -3.81 -12.69
C ASN A 680 11.38 -5.28 -12.74
N HIS A 681 12.13 -6.09 -13.46
CA HIS A 681 12.05 -7.55 -13.37
C HIS A 681 13.44 -8.19 -13.46
N ALA A 682 14.46 -7.44 -13.08
CA ALA A 682 15.82 -7.94 -12.95
C ALA A 682 15.94 -8.73 -11.63
N ALA A 683 15.39 -9.95 -11.60
CA ALA A 683 15.80 -10.93 -10.61
C ALA A 683 17.32 -11.18 -10.74
N PRO A 684 18.04 -11.43 -9.64
CA PRO A 684 19.46 -11.77 -9.72
C PRO A 684 19.68 -12.98 -10.62
N THR A 685 20.76 -12.98 -11.40
CA THR A 685 21.17 -14.17 -12.14
C THR A 685 21.93 -15.10 -11.20
N HIS A 686 21.48 -16.34 -11.03
CA HIS A 686 22.17 -17.35 -10.22
C HIS A 686 23.23 -18.07 -11.05
N LEU A 687 24.50 -17.85 -10.71
CA LEU A 687 25.66 -18.51 -11.31
C LEU A 687 26.01 -19.77 -10.51
N VAL A 688 25.87 -20.94 -11.15
CA VAL A 688 26.28 -22.24 -10.62
C VAL A 688 27.63 -22.60 -11.22
N VAL A 689 28.70 -22.49 -10.41
CA VAL A 689 30.09 -22.63 -10.87
C VAL A 689 30.60 -24.05 -10.63
N ASP A 690 30.92 -24.76 -11.71
CA ASP A 690 31.69 -26.01 -11.70
C ASP A 690 31.10 -27.14 -10.83
N MET A 691 29.77 -27.25 -10.73
CA MET A 691 29.08 -28.39 -10.10
C MET A 691 29.05 -29.62 -11.02
N LEU A 692 30.25 -30.06 -11.42
CA LEU A 692 30.54 -31.15 -12.34
C LEU A 692 30.95 -32.41 -11.57
N TYR A 693 30.72 -33.59 -12.14
CA TYR A 693 31.04 -34.86 -11.47
C TYR A 693 32.50 -34.98 -11.01
N ASP A 694 33.48 -34.47 -11.78
CA ASP A 694 34.89 -34.57 -11.36
C ASP A 694 35.19 -33.79 -10.10
N PHE A 695 34.47 -32.71 -9.83
CA PHE A 695 34.58 -31.92 -8.60
C PHE A 695 33.75 -32.49 -7.44
N ILE A 696 32.84 -33.43 -7.70
CA ILE A 696 31.95 -34.02 -6.70
C ILE A 696 32.47 -35.40 -6.27
N ASP A 697 32.54 -36.36 -7.21
CA ASP A 697 32.88 -37.76 -6.94
C ASP A 697 33.96 -38.33 -7.86
N GLY A 698 34.54 -37.51 -8.74
CA GLY A 698 35.50 -37.93 -9.75
C GLY A 698 36.96 -37.58 -9.44
N SER A 699 37.71 -37.22 -10.48
CA SER A 699 39.18 -37.15 -10.40
C SER A 699 39.73 -36.00 -9.55
N LEU A 700 38.92 -34.98 -9.26
CA LEU A 700 39.27 -33.80 -8.45
C LEU A 700 38.16 -33.52 -7.41
N ALA A 701 37.64 -34.57 -6.78
CA ALA A 701 36.57 -34.49 -5.80
C ALA A 701 36.92 -33.53 -4.65
N CYS A 702 36.04 -32.56 -4.42
CA CYS A 702 36.16 -31.50 -3.43
C CYS A 702 35.37 -31.84 -2.16
N GLY A 703 35.79 -31.29 -1.02
CA GLY A 703 35.04 -31.36 0.22
C GLY A 703 33.73 -30.55 0.14
N HIS A 704 32.69 -31.04 0.83
CA HIS A 704 31.36 -30.44 0.91
C HIS A 704 30.63 -30.28 -0.45
N SER A 705 31.07 -31.00 -1.48
CA SER A 705 30.58 -30.86 -2.85
C SER A 705 29.18 -31.44 -3.04
N GLU A 706 28.84 -32.56 -2.40
CA GLU A 706 27.49 -33.15 -2.46
C GLU A 706 26.47 -32.24 -1.78
N GLU A 707 26.77 -31.76 -0.56
CA GLU A 707 25.89 -30.83 0.15
C GLU A 707 25.74 -29.49 -0.59
N ALA A 708 26.83 -28.98 -1.19
CA ALA A 708 26.77 -27.76 -2.00
C ALA A 708 25.79 -27.89 -3.17
N VAL A 709 25.74 -29.06 -3.83
CA VAL A 709 24.76 -29.34 -4.89
C VAL A 709 23.32 -29.37 -4.33
N GLU A 710 23.11 -29.98 -3.16
CA GLU A 710 21.79 -30.03 -2.52
C GLU A 710 21.30 -28.63 -2.15
N GLU A 711 22.13 -27.81 -1.53
CA GLU A 711 21.79 -26.45 -1.13
C GLU A 711 21.62 -25.50 -2.33
N ALA A 712 22.42 -25.66 -3.39
CA ALA A 712 22.19 -24.90 -4.64
C ALA A 712 20.84 -25.23 -5.27
N ILE A 713 20.45 -26.51 -5.33
CA ILE A 713 19.13 -26.92 -5.88
C ILE A 713 18.00 -26.39 -5.00
N LYS A 714 18.14 -26.48 -3.67
CA LYS A 714 17.19 -25.94 -2.71
C LYS A 714 17.01 -24.44 -2.91
N TYR A 715 18.09 -23.69 -3.09
CA TYR A 715 18.03 -22.26 -3.40
C TYR A 715 17.34 -21.99 -4.75
N ILE A 716 17.69 -22.71 -5.81
CA ILE A 716 17.06 -22.55 -7.14
C ILE A 716 15.56 -22.78 -7.08
N ASN A 717 15.11 -23.81 -6.35
CA ASN A 717 13.69 -24.11 -6.20
C ASN A 717 12.95 -23.10 -5.32
N ALA A 718 13.65 -22.45 -4.38
CA ALA A 718 13.10 -21.37 -3.57
C ALA A 718 13.04 -20.02 -4.31
N HIS A 719 13.76 -19.88 -5.42
CA HIS A 719 13.81 -18.66 -6.25
C HIS A 719 13.54 -18.98 -7.73
N PRO A 720 12.38 -19.58 -8.06
CA PRO A 720 12.09 -20.05 -9.42
C PRO A 720 11.98 -18.92 -10.46
N GLU A 721 11.89 -17.66 -10.04
CA GLU A 721 11.91 -16.47 -10.89
C GLU A 721 13.31 -16.02 -11.31
N GLN A 722 14.37 -16.50 -10.64
CA GLN A 722 15.75 -16.20 -11.02
C GLN A 722 16.17 -17.01 -12.25
N GLU A 723 16.91 -16.37 -13.15
CA GLU A 723 17.59 -17.07 -14.23
C GLU A 723 18.81 -17.82 -13.67
N VAL A 724 18.93 -19.11 -13.98
CA VAL A 724 20.06 -19.94 -13.56
C VAL A 724 21.01 -20.19 -14.73
N ILE A 725 22.28 -19.84 -14.53
CA ILE A 725 23.39 -20.08 -15.47
C ILE A 725 24.37 -21.09 -14.89
N TYR A 726 24.66 -22.13 -15.67
CA TYR A 726 25.64 -23.16 -15.34
C TYR A 726 26.97 -22.85 -16.00
N ILE A 727 27.98 -22.55 -15.20
CA ILE A 727 29.36 -22.33 -15.65
C ILE A 727 30.12 -23.64 -15.50
N THR A 728 30.74 -24.11 -16.59
CA THR A 728 31.39 -25.41 -16.62
C THR A 728 32.80 -25.33 -17.18
N ASP A 729 33.77 -25.86 -16.46
CA ASP A 729 35.04 -26.29 -17.05
C ASP A 729 34.80 -27.31 -18.16
N CYS A 730 35.47 -27.08 -19.29
CA CYS A 730 35.36 -27.91 -20.47
C CYS A 730 36.72 -28.02 -21.16
N HIS A 731 37.58 -28.89 -20.63
CA HIS A 731 38.97 -28.99 -21.07
C HIS A 731 39.18 -29.98 -22.22
N PRO A 732 40.05 -29.70 -23.20
CA PRO A 732 40.59 -30.73 -24.07
C PRO A 732 41.47 -31.70 -23.27
N ALA A 733 41.60 -32.95 -23.72
CA ALA A 733 42.36 -33.99 -23.01
C ALA A 733 43.86 -33.65 -22.78
N ASN A 734 44.39 -32.66 -23.50
CA ASN A 734 45.77 -32.19 -23.44
C ASN A 734 45.91 -30.74 -22.93
N HIS A 735 44.97 -30.29 -22.10
CA HIS A 735 44.94 -28.94 -21.54
C HIS A 735 46.16 -28.63 -20.65
N SER A 736 46.66 -27.40 -20.70
CA SER A 736 47.87 -26.93 -20.01
C SER A 736 47.75 -26.97 -18.48
N SER A 737 46.53 -26.99 -17.94
CA SER A 737 46.24 -27.10 -16.50
C SER A 737 46.63 -28.45 -15.90
N PHE A 738 46.75 -29.49 -16.72
CA PHE A 738 46.99 -30.84 -16.24
C PHE A 738 48.47 -31.11 -16.00
N VAL A 739 48.79 -31.93 -14.99
CA VAL A 739 50.16 -32.31 -14.61
C VAL A 739 50.99 -32.87 -15.76
N ASP A 740 50.37 -33.62 -16.69
CA ASP A 740 51.04 -34.19 -17.85
C ASP A 740 51.46 -33.13 -18.90
N PHE A 741 50.89 -31.92 -18.81
CA PHE A 741 51.10 -30.81 -19.74
C PHE A 741 51.65 -29.54 -19.07
N GLY A 742 52.17 -29.67 -17.84
CA GLY A 742 52.91 -28.61 -17.14
C GLY A 742 52.11 -27.85 -16.08
N GLY A 743 50.84 -28.20 -15.87
CA GLY A 743 50.00 -27.64 -14.81
C GLY A 743 50.09 -28.40 -13.49
N ILE A 744 49.13 -28.16 -12.61
CA ILE A 744 49.11 -28.67 -11.22
C ILE A 744 47.96 -29.63 -10.94
N TRP A 745 46.99 -29.73 -11.86
CA TRP A 745 45.76 -30.49 -11.64
C TRP A 745 45.84 -31.88 -12.28
N PRO A 746 45.19 -32.91 -11.72
CA PRO A 746 44.96 -34.14 -12.47
C PRO A 746 44.06 -33.84 -13.69
N PRO A 747 44.05 -34.70 -14.73
CA PRO A 747 43.03 -34.60 -15.77
C PRO A 747 41.63 -34.64 -15.14
N HIS A 748 40.86 -33.58 -15.35
CA HIS A 748 39.51 -33.39 -14.83
C HIS A 748 38.68 -32.60 -15.84
N CYS A 749 37.36 -32.69 -15.74
CA CYS A 749 36.38 -31.95 -16.54
C CYS A 749 36.67 -32.01 -18.06
N VAL A 750 37.20 -33.13 -18.53
CA VAL A 750 37.55 -33.33 -19.94
C VAL A 750 36.27 -33.38 -20.77
N GLU A 751 36.23 -32.61 -21.85
CA GLU A 751 35.07 -32.49 -22.74
C GLU A 751 34.55 -33.86 -23.19
N GLY A 752 33.24 -34.08 -23.06
CA GLY A 752 32.57 -35.31 -23.48
C GLY A 752 32.69 -36.48 -22.50
N THR A 753 33.36 -36.31 -21.35
CA THR A 753 33.42 -37.32 -20.29
C THR A 753 32.29 -37.16 -19.26
N ARG A 754 32.05 -38.19 -18.44
CA ARG A 754 31.16 -38.06 -17.26
C ARG A 754 31.67 -36.97 -16.32
N GLY A 755 33.00 -36.91 -16.12
CA GLY A 755 33.64 -35.99 -15.21
C GLY A 755 33.34 -34.51 -15.51
N GLY A 756 33.29 -34.15 -16.80
CA GLY A 756 32.91 -32.80 -17.26
C GLY A 756 31.41 -32.56 -17.41
N ALA A 757 30.54 -33.47 -16.97
CA ALA A 757 29.09 -33.28 -17.03
C ALA A 757 28.56 -32.67 -15.73
N ILE A 758 27.57 -31.77 -15.85
CA ILE A 758 26.79 -31.23 -14.72
C ILE A 758 26.09 -32.37 -13.99
N HIS A 759 26.07 -32.32 -12.67
CA HIS A 759 25.45 -33.34 -11.82
C HIS A 759 23.96 -33.59 -12.18
N GLU A 760 23.55 -34.86 -12.27
CA GLU A 760 22.20 -35.24 -12.76
C GLU A 760 21.04 -34.68 -11.93
N SER A 761 21.30 -34.33 -10.66
CA SER A 761 20.29 -33.75 -9.78
C SER A 761 19.78 -32.40 -10.29
N PHE A 762 20.58 -31.61 -11.01
CA PHE A 762 20.11 -30.36 -11.63
C PHE A 762 19.07 -30.58 -12.74
N TYR A 763 19.10 -31.73 -13.42
CA TYR A 763 18.12 -32.07 -14.44
C TYR A 763 16.83 -32.66 -13.88
N THR A 764 16.90 -33.25 -12.68
CA THR A 764 15.83 -34.09 -12.12
C THR A 764 15.15 -33.49 -10.89
N LYS A 765 15.86 -32.69 -10.09
CA LYS A 765 15.36 -32.09 -8.85
C LYS A 765 15.07 -30.59 -8.94
N VAL A 766 15.57 -29.90 -9.96
CA VAL A 766 15.15 -28.50 -10.23
C VAL A 766 13.74 -28.51 -10.79
N GLU A 767 12.82 -27.84 -10.10
CA GLU A 767 11.39 -27.91 -10.35
C GLU A 767 11.00 -27.12 -11.60
N ASN A 768 11.45 -25.86 -11.71
CA ASN A 768 11.23 -25.02 -12.89
C ASN A 768 12.08 -25.52 -14.09
N PRO A 769 11.48 -26.04 -15.18
CA PRO A 769 12.22 -26.52 -16.34
C PRO A 769 13.07 -25.43 -17.05
N ALA A 770 12.71 -24.15 -16.89
CA ALA A 770 13.49 -23.03 -17.40
C ALA A 770 14.85 -22.89 -16.70
N ASN A 771 14.97 -23.39 -15.47
CA ASN A 771 16.18 -23.29 -14.66
C ASN A 771 17.06 -24.56 -14.73
N ARG A 772 16.61 -25.59 -15.46
CA ARG A 772 17.42 -26.79 -15.72
C ARG A 772 18.54 -26.48 -16.72
N PRO A 773 19.66 -27.23 -16.69
CA PRO A 773 20.72 -27.05 -17.66
C PRO A 773 20.25 -27.38 -19.08
N ASP A 774 20.49 -26.47 -20.02
CA ASP A 774 20.25 -26.64 -21.45
C ASP A 774 21.45 -26.07 -22.23
N PRO A 775 22.15 -26.88 -23.05
CA PRO A 775 23.30 -26.46 -23.85
C PRO A 775 23.04 -25.28 -24.81
N ASN A 776 21.79 -25.03 -25.17
CA ASN A 776 21.40 -23.97 -26.11
C ASN A 776 20.96 -22.68 -25.41
N ARG A 777 20.77 -22.71 -24.09
CA ARG A 777 20.21 -21.58 -23.32
C ARG A 777 21.19 -21.07 -22.26
N ASN A 778 21.47 -21.90 -21.25
CA ASN A 778 22.03 -21.42 -19.98
C ASN A 778 23.29 -22.16 -19.52
N ILE A 779 24.02 -22.79 -20.43
CA ILE A 779 25.34 -23.38 -20.14
C ILE A 779 26.44 -22.53 -20.77
N PHE A 780 27.39 -22.09 -19.95
CA PHE A 780 28.54 -21.29 -20.33
C PHE A 780 29.83 -22.05 -20.03
N ARG A 781 30.74 -22.13 -21.01
CA ARG A 781 31.96 -22.93 -20.92
C ARG A 781 33.21 -22.07 -20.77
N LYS A 782 34.12 -22.49 -19.89
CA LYS A 782 35.47 -21.93 -19.70
C LYS A 782 36.53 -23.01 -19.82
N GLY A 783 37.80 -22.62 -20.03
CA GLY A 783 38.92 -23.56 -20.09
C GLY A 783 38.97 -24.42 -21.36
N CYS A 784 38.33 -23.99 -22.45
CA CYS A 784 38.23 -24.79 -23.68
C CYS A 784 39.47 -24.74 -24.58
N LYS A 785 40.42 -23.84 -24.32
CA LYS A 785 41.63 -23.69 -25.14
C LYS A 785 42.79 -24.44 -24.52
N GLN A 786 43.51 -25.23 -25.31
CA GLN A 786 44.58 -26.09 -24.83
C GLN A 786 45.65 -25.36 -24.00
N ASP A 787 46.01 -24.14 -24.37
CA ASP A 787 47.16 -23.39 -23.85
C ASP A 787 46.78 -22.25 -22.89
N GLU A 788 45.52 -22.16 -22.46
CA GLU A 788 45.01 -21.04 -21.65
C GLU A 788 44.23 -21.56 -20.42
N GLU A 789 44.82 -21.40 -19.24
CA GLU A 789 44.12 -21.68 -17.97
C GLU A 789 43.08 -20.60 -17.65
N GLN A 790 41.89 -21.01 -17.21
CA GLN A 790 40.78 -20.10 -16.92
C GLN A 790 40.01 -20.52 -15.66
N TYR A 791 40.30 -19.85 -14.54
CA TYR A 791 39.56 -20.08 -13.29
C TYR A 791 38.20 -19.36 -13.25
N SER A 792 38.13 -18.12 -13.74
CA SER A 792 36.93 -17.30 -13.66
C SER A 792 35.89 -17.67 -14.72
N GLY A 793 34.62 -17.71 -14.32
CA GLY A 793 33.48 -17.83 -15.22
C GLY A 793 33.10 -16.55 -15.98
N TYR A 794 33.68 -15.40 -15.65
CA TYR A 794 33.30 -14.10 -16.21
C TYR A 794 33.40 -14.03 -17.75
N GLU A 795 34.43 -14.67 -18.32
CA GLU A 795 34.65 -14.75 -19.78
C GLU A 795 34.15 -16.08 -20.39
N ALA A 796 33.42 -16.90 -19.62
CA ALA A 796 32.83 -18.12 -20.13
C ALA A 796 31.85 -17.81 -21.26
N VAL A 797 31.74 -18.70 -22.25
CA VAL A 797 30.92 -18.46 -23.46
C VAL A 797 29.79 -19.46 -23.60
N ASN A 798 28.61 -18.99 -23.98
CA ASN A 798 27.49 -19.87 -24.33
C ASN A 798 27.64 -20.46 -25.75
N SER A 799 26.69 -21.30 -26.17
CA SER A 799 26.67 -21.93 -27.49
C SER A 799 26.56 -20.95 -28.66
N ASN A 800 26.11 -19.72 -28.41
CA ASN A 800 26.05 -18.64 -29.41
C ASN A 800 27.34 -17.79 -29.44
N GLY A 801 28.33 -18.10 -28.58
CA GLY A 801 29.59 -17.37 -28.48
C GLY A 801 29.49 -16.05 -27.72
N VAL A 802 28.39 -15.80 -26.98
CA VAL A 802 28.23 -14.63 -26.12
C VAL A 802 28.93 -14.91 -24.79
N ALA A 803 29.75 -13.96 -24.34
CA ALA A 803 30.46 -14.06 -23.07
C ALA A 803 29.52 -13.75 -21.90
N LEU A 804 29.73 -14.42 -20.76
CA LEU A 804 28.88 -14.27 -19.57
C LEU A 804 28.87 -12.83 -19.05
N LYS A 805 30.00 -12.12 -19.14
CA LYS A 805 30.08 -10.70 -18.79
C LYS A 805 29.10 -9.81 -19.56
N ASP A 806 28.74 -10.18 -20.79
CA ASP A 806 27.84 -9.40 -21.64
C ASP A 806 26.39 -9.91 -21.52
N TYR A 807 26.17 -11.01 -20.80
CA TYR A 807 24.88 -11.69 -20.65
C TYR A 807 24.26 -11.50 -19.27
N ALA A 808 25.03 -11.69 -18.19
CA ALA A 808 24.50 -11.71 -16.83
C ALA A 808 23.95 -10.35 -16.36
N ASN A 809 22.96 -10.37 -15.46
CA ASN A 809 22.37 -9.18 -14.87
C ASN A 809 23.38 -8.39 -14.00
N LYS A 810 22.96 -7.18 -13.58
CA LYS A 810 23.74 -6.34 -12.66
C LYS A 810 23.94 -6.99 -11.29
N ASP A 811 22.91 -7.68 -10.81
CA ASP A 811 22.91 -8.40 -9.53
C ASP A 811 23.07 -9.90 -9.84
N VAL A 812 24.04 -10.54 -9.21
CA VAL A 812 24.31 -11.98 -9.39
C VAL A 812 24.42 -12.70 -8.04
N VAL A 813 23.87 -13.91 -8.00
CA VAL A 813 24.00 -14.83 -6.87
C VAL A 813 24.98 -15.93 -7.30
N VAL A 814 25.92 -16.31 -6.44
CA VAL A 814 26.96 -17.29 -6.79
C VAL A 814 26.94 -18.47 -5.83
N SER A 815 26.93 -19.67 -6.41
CA SER A 815 27.20 -20.95 -5.75
C SER A 815 28.22 -21.74 -6.58
N GLY A 816 28.90 -22.72 -5.99
CA GLY A 816 29.81 -23.54 -6.78
C GLY A 816 30.83 -24.33 -6.00
N ILE A 817 31.71 -25.01 -6.72
CA ILE A 817 32.78 -25.83 -6.15
C ILE A 817 34.14 -25.20 -6.46
N ALA A 818 35.14 -25.53 -5.65
CA ALA A 818 36.46 -24.90 -5.62
C ALA A 818 36.38 -23.42 -5.19
N THR A 819 35.85 -23.19 -3.98
CA THR A 819 35.66 -21.86 -3.36
C THR A 819 36.85 -20.93 -3.55
N GLU A 820 38.04 -21.42 -3.23
CA GLU A 820 39.31 -20.68 -3.23
C GLU A 820 39.96 -20.53 -4.63
N TYR A 821 39.34 -21.07 -5.67
CA TYR A 821 39.76 -20.95 -7.06
C TYR A 821 38.63 -20.39 -7.94
N CYS A 822 37.83 -21.25 -8.57
CA CYS A 822 36.87 -20.85 -9.61
C CYS A 822 35.82 -19.87 -9.07
N VAL A 823 35.26 -20.14 -7.89
CA VAL A 823 34.27 -19.25 -7.26
C VAL A 823 34.89 -17.90 -6.91
N TYR A 824 36.02 -17.87 -6.19
CA TYR A 824 36.70 -16.63 -5.82
C TYR A 824 37.03 -15.74 -7.02
N ASN A 825 37.60 -16.31 -8.08
CA ASN A 825 37.97 -15.54 -9.26
C ASN A 825 36.72 -15.02 -10.00
N THR A 826 35.68 -15.83 -10.11
CA THR A 826 34.39 -15.40 -10.70
C THR A 826 33.81 -14.23 -9.90
N VAL A 827 33.64 -14.37 -8.59
CA VAL A 827 33.12 -13.31 -7.72
C VAL A 827 33.93 -12.02 -7.85
N ASN A 828 35.27 -12.12 -7.81
CA ASN A 828 36.15 -10.96 -7.85
C ASN A 828 36.08 -10.20 -9.20
N GLU A 829 35.95 -10.91 -10.33
CA GLU A 829 35.80 -10.25 -11.63
C GLU A 829 34.44 -9.57 -11.81
N PHE A 830 33.37 -10.22 -11.34
CA PHE A 830 32.04 -9.60 -11.31
C PHE A 830 32.04 -8.33 -10.43
N LEU A 831 32.64 -8.37 -9.24
CA LEU A 831 32.78 -7.17 -8.40
C LEU A 831 33.58 -6.05 -9.08
N LYS A 832 34.71 -6.39 -9.73
CA LYS A 832 35.54 -5.41 -10.47
C LYS A 832 34.79 -4.78 -11.64
N SER A 833 33.80 -5.47 -12.20
CA SER A 833 32.92 -4.93 -13.25
C SER A 833 31.85 -3.97 -12.72
N GLY A 834 31.75 -3.78 -11.40
CA GLY A 834 30.75 -2.93 -10.75
C GLY A 834 29.40 -3.61 -10.54
N ARG A 835 29.34 -4.94 -10.62
CA ARG A 835 28.16 -5.75 -10.31
C ARG A 835 28.04 -6.01 -8.82
N ASN A 836 26.81 -6.20 -8.35
CA ASN A 836 26.54 -6.65 -7.00
C ASN A 836 26.58 -8.17 -6.96
N VAL A 837 27.23 -8.73 -5.94
CA VAL A 837 27.39 -10.17 -5.81
C VAL A 837 26.86 -10.63 -4.46
N GLU A 838 26.02 -11.65 -4.48
CA GLU A 838 25.63 -12.43 -3.30
C GLU A 838 26.29 -13.81 -3.39
N LEU A 839 26.80 -14.31 -2.27
CA LEU A 839 27.45 -15.60 -2.19
C LEU A 839 26.65 -16.54 -1.27
N LEU A 840 26.21 -17.67 -1.81
CA LEU A 840 25.46 -18.68 -1.07
C LEU A 840 26.43 -19.56 -0.28
N HIS A 841 26.65 -19.25 1.00
CA HIS A 841 27.69 -19.87 1.82
C HIS A 841 27.58 -21.41 1.88
N ASP A 842 26.36 -21.90 2.13
CA ASP A 842 26.08 -23.32 2.30
C ASP A 842 26.07 -24.09 0.96
N ALA A 843 26.07 -23.38 -0.16
CA ALA A 843 26.16 -23.94 -1.51
C ALA A 843 27.60 -23.90 -2.08
N LEU A 844 28.62 -24.04 -1.21
CA LEU A 844 30.04 -23.97 -1.58
C LEU A 844 30.82 -25.25 -1.26
N GLY A 845 31.49 -25.80 -2.28
CA GLY A 845 32.49 -26.85 -2.14
C GLY A 845 33.92 -26.32 -2.19
N TYR A 846 34.89 -27.06 -1.65
CA TYR A 846 36.28 -26.61 -1.54
C TYR A 846 37.32 -27.70 -1.84
N VAL A 847 38.46 -27.31 -2.43
CA VAL A 847 39.59 -28.23 -2.67
C VAL A 847 40.39 -28.39 -1.36
N ASP A 848 40.63 -27.29 -0.65
CA ASP A 848 41.28 -27.22 0.65
C ASP A 848 40.47 -26.40 1.66
N TYR A 849 40.24 -26.96 2.85
CA TYR A 849 39.37 -26.34 3.86
C TYR A 849 39.96 -25.05 4.46
N GLU A 850 41.28 -24.98 4.66
CA GLU A 850 41.90 -23.76 5.20
C GLU A 850 41.93 -22.64 4.15
N GLY A 851 42.15 -23.00 2.88
CA GLY A 851 41.95 -22.12 1.73
C GLY A 851 40.54 -21.55 1.66
N HIS A 852 39.52 -22.41 1.75
CA HIS A 852 38.11 -22.02 1.79
C HIS A 852 37.81 -21.03 2.93
N LYS A 853 38.21 -21.34 4.17
CA LYS A 853 37.96 -20.45 5.32
C LYS A 853 38.58 -19.07 5.14
N LYS A 854 39.80 -19.01 4.60
CA LYS A 854 40.46 -17.74 4.31
C LYS A 854 39.69 -16.96 3.25
N THR A 855 39.29 -17.62 2.16
CA THR A 855 38.51 -17.04 1.08
C THR A 855 37.17 -16.48 1.56
N ILE A 856 36.42 -17.23 2.37
CA ILE A 856 35.14 -16.75 2.93
C ILE A 856 35.34 -15.51 3.80
N LYS A 857 36.39 -15.49 4.62
CA LYS A 857 36.69 -14.31 5.44
C LYS A 857 36.95 -13.08 4.56
N ASP A 858 37.73 -13.24 3.49
CA ASP A 858 38.03 -12.15 2.56
C ASP A 858 36.76 -11.70 1.82
N LEU A 859 35.92 -12.64 1.37
CA LEU A 859 34.67 -12.36 0.65
C LEU A 859 33.61 -11.67 1.52
N ARG A 860 33.48 -12.02 2.81
CA ARG A 860 32.52 -11.36 3.73
C ARG A 860 32.73 -9.85 3.88
N GLU A 861 33.92 -9.34 3.59
CA GLU A 861 34.21 -7.90 3.59
C GLU A 861 33.82 -7.20 2.27
N MET A 862 33.55 -7.97 1.21
CA MET A 862 33.35 -7.49 -0.16
C MET A 862 31.94 -7.74 -0.71
N VAL A 863 31.28 -8.81 -0.27
CA VAL A 863 29.97 -9.26 -0.79
C VAL A 863 28.97 -9.49 0.34
N THR A 864 27.69 -9.54 -0.02
CA THR A 864 26.66 -10.10 0.86
C THR A 864 26.80 -11.62 0.86
N VAL A 865 26.93 -12.22 2.04
CA VAL A 865 26.99 -13.68 2.20
C VAL A 865 25.67 -14.14 2.77
N VAL A 866 24.97 -14.99 2.02
CA VAL A 866 23.68 -15.57 2.40
C VAL A 866 23.95 -16.91 3.04
N GLU A 867 23.42 -17.11 4.24
CA GLU A 867 23.49 -18.35 5.02
C GLU A 867 22.16 -19.12 4.95
#